data_AF-A0ABD3HBX3-F1
#
_entry.id   AF-A0ABD3HBX3-F1
#
_cell.length_a   1.000
_cell.length_b   1.000
_cell.length_c   1.000
_cell.angle_alpha   90.00
_cell.angle_beta   90.00
_cell.angle_gamma   90.00
#
_symmetry.space_group_name_H-M   'P 1'
#
loop_
_entity.id
_entity.type
_entity.pdbx_description
1 polymer ?
#
loop_
_entity_poly.entity_id
_entity_poly.type
_entity_poly.pdbx_seq_one_letter_code
_entity_poly.pdbx_strand_id
1 'polypeptide(L)'
;MAKKLWGGPIGAKRRSGLPSAASLRSLSSGLLPGLGAKQKDRQTRLAKYIISPYSRKYKLWQYFLVPLVLYSAWVAPFEFGFLQSPKPPLLVVDYAVDFFFGVDIVLTFSVAYLDKTTYLLVDDRKKIALRYLSTWLVLDVASTVPFTLVAAMVTTKIGKGFTFSLLNMLRLWRLRRVSALFSKIEKDVRFNYFWTRCLKLTGVTLLVVHCAGCFFYLLYARYPESKKDNTWFGALVPQLVDQSLLKHYVAAMYWSMTTITSTGYGDIHAVNNREMIYSIFYMYVNLALTAYLIGNMTNLIVHITSRTKNYRLAVQSIMEFSVRNCLPTTLQQQMLAHMRLQFKTENLQQQQITSNLPKSIRANITEYLFLPTVANVYLFQGTSMDFLHQLVAEMQAEYYIPKEDIIIHNESPSEFYIIASGAVEVLMIKDGNEQGLAKLEDGDVVGEIGVVCYIPQPFTARTLKLTQVLRLDRSKFISIIQTNVDDGQKVFDNMVQHIHKAPDKRYGNMSEEIEALLAQGIALSLHYIARQGNLQLLENQLNLGEDPNKTDHKGRTPLHEAAAHGYEECVRLLLEYGSEPNYRDNDGSVPLGEALAGGYETTAALLYENGARLTPESNSGKLFCLAATEGNRMLLRQFLEYGIDVNVRSDEGWTALHAAVRENQKQTVEFLLVKGADPRIPDKQGVTPLALAQEENYSELENLLVSFPSTSKVNQTEVKVKEIEVKKHSSRFSRTNFETERDVLKSAMNGNMYNVQARDRVGGYNTLLQFVKKEPQPDDVGLNSLGRRRTQWRKQVTIYPHHPLSNKAGTQLGKVIHLPGSFDELLRVAGNKFHSEPKVVLMETGAEVDDIRTIRHNDHLFVITEEEFTRARESASEEASNSAELISQLLAALSTFNQEKQV
;
A
#
# COMPACT_ATOMS: atom_id res chain seq x y z
N MET A 1 -21.63 17.61 -51.76
CA MET A 1 -22.47 18.13 -50.66
C MET A 1 -21.74 18.36 -49.33
N ALA A 2 -20.70 17.60 -48.96
CA ALA A 2 -20.01 17.73 -47.66
C ALA A 2 -19.30 19.09 -47.39
N LYS A 3 -19.01 19.90 -48.41
CA LYS A 3 -18.30 21.18 -48.26
C LYS A 3 -19.21 22.37 -47.89
N LYS A 4 -20.53 22.26 -48.08
CA LYS A 4 -21.49 23.38 -47.92
C LYS A 4 -22.25 23.38 -46.58
N LEU A 5 -22.28 22.24 -45.87
CA LEU A 5 -22.87 22.12 -44.52
C LEU A 5 -21.86 22.30 -43.37
N TRP A 6 -20.56 22.30 -43.68
CA TRP A 6 -19.50 22.34 -42.68
C TRP A 6 -18.48 23.43 -43.04
N GLY A 7 -18.86 24.69 -42.77
CA GLY A 7 -18.03 25.87 -42.98
C GLY A 7 -16.67 25.78 -42.29
N GLY A 8 -15.64 26.28 -42.98
CA GLY A 8 -14.24 26.26 -42.59
C GLY A 8 -13.90 27.10 -41.34
N PRO A 9 -12.67 26.99 -40.81
CA PRO A 9 -12.30 27.58 -39.55
C PRO A 9 -12.10 29.09 -39.68
N ILE A 10 -12.86 29.86 -38.91
CA ILE A 10 -12.61 31.28 -38.66
C ILE A 10 -11.38 31.37 -37.75
N GLY A 11 -10.32 32.01 -38.24
CA GLY A 11 -9.12 32.29 -37.47
C GLY A 11 -9.40 33.32 -36.38
N ALA A 12 -9.17 32.94 -35.12
CA ALA A 12 -9.11 33.87 -34.00
C ALA A 12 -7.65 34.02 -33.54
N LYS A 13 -7.19 35.28 -33.60
CA LYS A 13 -5.84 35.75 -33.23
C LYS A 13 -5.48 35.39 -31.79
N ARG A 14 -4.19 35.05 -31.57
CA ARG A 14 -3.52 34.94 -30.28
C ARG A 14 -3.63 36.27 -29.50
N ARG A 15 -4.07 36.21 -28.24
CA ARG A 15 -3.61 37.11 -27.18
C ARG A 15 -2.88 36.26 -26.13
N SER A 16 -1.65 36.66 -25.84
CA SER A 16 -0.77 36.13 -24.80
C SER A 16 -1.32 36.52 -23.43
N GLY A 17 -1.58 35.52 -22.59
CA GLY A 17 -1.96 35.66 -21.19
C GLY A 17 -1.83 34.29 -20.51
N LEU A 18 -1.36 34.30 -19.25
CA LEU A 18 -0.98 33.15 -18.41
C LEU A 18 -1.86 31.89 -18.56
N PRO A 19 -1.31 30.68 -18.38
CA PRO A 19 -2.09 29.45 -18.41
C PRO A 19 -3.01 29.37 -17.18
N SER A 20 -4.22 29.89 -17.31
CA SER A 20 -5.29 29.67 -16.34
C SER A 20 -5.81 28.23 -16.41
N ALA A 21 -6.50 27.81 -15.34
CA ALA A 21 -7.03 26.47 -14.98
C ALA A 21 -7.84 25.68 -16.06
N ALA A 22 -7.80 26.07 -17.33
CA ALA A 22 -8.38 25.37 -18.47
C ALA A 22 -7.63 24.07 -18.88
N SER A 23 -6.44 23.79 -18.32
CA SER A 23 -5.66 22.58 -18.67
C SER A 23 -6.32 21.28 -18.19
N LEU A 24 -7.07 21.30 -17.07
CA LEU A 24 -7.77 20.13 -16.54
C LEU A 24 -9.01 19.74 -17.38
N ARG A 25 -9.61 20.67 -18.13
CA ARG A 25 -10.69 20.33 -19.09
C ARG A 25 -10.18 19.52 -20.28
N SER A 26 -8.86 19.47 -20.51
CA SER A 26 -8.25 18.68 -21.60
C SER A 26 -8.04 17.20 -21.29
N LEU A 27 -8.12 16.78 -20.01
CA LEU A 27 -8.10 15.36 -19.63
C LEU A 27 -9.40 14.62 -19.96
N SER A 28 -10.45 15.34 -20.39
CA SER A 28 -11.72 14.74 -20.82
C SER A 28 -11.66 14.01 -22.17
N SER A 29 -10.58 14.20 -22.96
CA SER A 29 -10.26 13.32 -24.08
C SER A 29 -9.26 12.29 -23.58
N GLY A 30 -9.70 11.04 -23.38
CA GLY A 30 -8.92 9.91 -22.84
C GLY A 30 -7.73 9.47 -23.70
N LEU A 31 -6.87 10.42 -24.05
CA LEU A 31 -5.61 10.25 -24.75
C LEU A 31 -4.53 10.35 -23.69
N LEU A 32 -4.04 9.19 -23.25
CA LEU A 32 -2.88 9.11 -22.39
C LEU A 32 -1.65 9.35 -23.27
N PRO A 33 -0.83 10.38 -22.99
CA PRO A 33 0.43 10.52 -23.72
C PRO A 33 1.36 9.37 -23.33
N GLY A 34 2.13 8.87 -24.29
CA GLY A 34 3.27 8.02 -23.97
C GLY A 34 4.25 8.76 -23.05
N LEU A 35 4.87 8.04 -22.13
CA LEU A 35 5.88 8.59 -21.22
C LEU A 35 7.01 9.25 -22.05
N GLY A 36 7.28 10.54 -21.81
CA GLY A 36 8.30 11.30 -22.56
C GLY A 36 7.83 11.97 -23.86
N ALA A 37 6.55 11.88 -24.23
CA ALA A 37 6.01 12.59 -25.41
C ALA A 37 6.05 14.12 -25.22
N LYS A 38 6.57 14.85 -26.22
CA LYS A 38 6.74 16.30 -26.16
C LYS A 38 5.40 17.02 -26.32
N GLN A 39 5.19 18.10 -25.58
CA GLN A 39 3.94 18.87 -25.58
C GLN A 39 3.53 19.46 -26.95
N LYS A 40 4.45 19.56 -27.91
CA LYS A 40 4.13 19.91 -29.31
C LYS A 40 3.22 18.88 -30.00
N ASP A 41 3.20 17.63 -29.53
CA ASP A 41 2.31 16.57 -30.03
C ASP A 41 0.90 16.60 -29.39
N ARG A 42 0.65 17.46 -28.38
CA ARG A 42 -0.66 17.54 -27.70
C ARG A 42 -1.77 18.14 -28.56
N GLN A 43 -1.43 18.96 -29.54
CA GLN A 43 -2.39 19.40 -30.55
C GLN A 43 -2.20 18.52 -31.76
N THR A 44 -2.68 17.28 -31.71
CA THR A 44 -2.89 16.49 -32.93
C THR A 44 -3.88 17.27 -33.79
N ARG A 45 -3.36 18.19 -34.61
CA ARG A 45 -4.10 18.79 -35.71
C ARG A 45 -4.40 17.64 -36.65
N LEU A 46 -5.56 17.03 -36.46
CA LEU A 46 -6.06 15.97 -37.31
C LEU A 46 -5.90 16.39 -38.77
N ALA A 47 -5.50 15.45 -39.62
CA ALA A 47 -5.35 15.73 -41.04
C ALA A 47 -6.59 16.44 -41.59
N LYS A 48 -6.37 17.36 -42.54
CA LYS A 48 -7.46 18.10 -43.20
C LYS A 48 -8.50 17.08 -43.67
N TYR A 49 -9.77 17.29 -43.31
CA TYR A 49 -10.93 16.42 -43.57
C TYR A 49 -11.14 15.19 -42.66
N ILE A 50 -10.43 15.06 -41.53
CA ILE A 50 -10.69 13.99 -40.55
C ILE A 50 -11.46 14.53 -39.35
N ILE A 51 -12.53 13.83 -39.00
CA ILE A 51 -13.42 14.16 -37.90
C ILE A 51 -12.93 13.47 -36.63
N SER A 52 -12.76 14.23 -35.57
CA SER A 52 -12.49 13.67 -34.24
C SER A 52 -13.72 12.91 -33.73
N PRO A 53 -13.55 11.68 -33.22
CA PRO A 53 -14.64 10.92 -32.61
C PRO A 53 -15.22 11.60 -31.36
N TYR A 54 -14.47 12.53 -30.76
CA TYR A 54 -14.89 13.28 -29.57
C TYR A 54 -15.58 14.61 -29.89
N SER A 55 -15.67 14.99 -31.17
CA SER A 55 -16.31 16.25 -31.56
C SER A 55 -17.80 16.28 -31.20
N ARG A 56 -18.29 17.42 -30.69
CA ARG A 56 -19.72 17.58 -30.30
C ARG A 56 -20.66 17.28 -31.47
N LYS A 57 -20.28 17.71 -32.67
CA LYS A 57 -21.03 17.52 -33.92
C LYS A 57 -21.20 16.03 -34.27
N TYR A 58 -20.11 15.25 -34.18
CA TYR A 58 -20.17 13.82 -34.45
C TYR A 58 -20.92 13.05 -33.36
N LYS A 59 -20.77 13.45 -32.08
CA LYS A 59 -21.60 12.88 -30.99
C LYS A 59 -23.09 13.15 -31.21
N LEU A 60 -23.47 14.36 -31.61
CA LEU A 60 -24.86 14.70 -31.94
C LEU A 60 -25.39 13.85 -33.10
N TRP A 61 -24.59 13.63 -34.14
CA TRP A 61 -24.91 12.73 -35.24
C TRP A 61 -25.11 11.28 -34.76
N GLN A 62 -24.24 10.76 -33.90
CA GLN A 62 -24.42 9.42 -33.32
C GLN A 62 -25.70 9.32 -32.49
N TYR A 63 -26.03 10.34 -31.69
CA TYR A 63 -27.28 10.36 -30.93
C TYR A 63 -28.51 10.45 -31.82
N PHE A 64 -28.43 11.18 -32.94
CA PHE A 64 -29.49 11.24 -33.94
C PHE A 64 -29.75 9.89 -34.61
N LEU A 65 -28.69 9.10 -34.88
CA LEU A 65 -28.85 7.75 -35.47
C LEU A 65 -29.49 6.74 -34.51
N VAL A 66 -29.39 6.91 -33.20
CA VAL A 66 -29.90 5.91 -32.23
C VAL A 66 -31.43 5.71 -32.32
N PRO A 67 -32.27 6.76 -32.32
CA PRO A 67 -33.71 6.62 -32.55
C PRO A 67 -34.04 5.94 -33.89
N LEU A 68 -33.30 6.25 -34.96
CA LEU A 68 -33.46 5.62 -36.28
C LEU A 68 -33.16 4.11 -36.24
N VAL A 69 -32.16 3.70 -35.46
CA VAL A 69 -31.87 2.27 -35.22
C VAL A 69 -32.99 1.59 -34.46
N LEU A 70 -33.51 2.21 -33.39
CA LEU A 70 -34.61 1.65 -32.59
C LEU A 70 -35.88 1.50 -33.43
N TYR A 71 -36.20 2.51 -34.25
CA TYR A 71 -37.27 2.44 -35.23
C TYR A 71 -37.07 1.25 -36.19
N SER A 72 -35.90 1.16 -36.83
CA SER A 72 -35.59 0.10 -37.80
C SER A 72 -35.63 -1.30 -37.17
N ALA A 73 -35.20 -1.43 -35.92
CA ALA A 73 -35.20 -2.70 -35.18
C ALA A 73 -36.62 -3.16 -34.81
N TRP A 74 -37.52 -2.22 -34.55
CA TRP A 74 -38.93 -2.53 -34.26
C TRP A 74 -39.72 -2.80 -35.53
N VAL A 75 -39.50 -2.02 -36.58
CA VAL A 75 -40.26 -2.13 -37.84
C VAL A 75 -39.86 -3.37 -38.64
N ALA A 76 -38.57 -3.75 -38.69
CA ALA A 76 -38.14 -4.87 -39.54
C ALA A 76 -38.85 -6.22 -39.23
N PRO A 77 -38.95 -6.69 -37.96
CA PRO A 77 -39.71 -7.90 -37.64
C PRO A 77 -41.21 -7.74 -37.91
N PHE A 78 -41.75 -6.55 -37.69
CA PHE A 78 -43.18 -6.26 -37.90
C PHE A 78 -43.55 -6.32 -39.39
N GLU A 79 -42.74 -5.72 -40.26
CA GLU A 79 -42.90 -5.83 -41.72
C GLU A 79 -42.77 -7.27 -42.18
N PHE A 80 -41.76 -7.99 -41.66
CA PHE A 80 -41.51 -9.38 -42.02
C PHE A 80 -42.68 -10.31 -41.64
N GLY A 81 -43.27 -10.09 -40.46
CA GLY A 81 -44.35 -10.93 -39.94
C GLY A 81 -45.74 -10.57 -40.45
N PHE A 82 -46.14 -9.29 -40.35
CA PHE A 82 -47.53 -8.88 -40.54
C PHE A 82 -47.85 -8.32 -41.93
N LEU A 83 -46.88 -7.71 -42.61
CA LEU A 83 -47.12 -7.01 -43.88
C LEU A 83 -46.74 -7.88 -45.07
N GLN A 84 -47.75 -8.35 -45.81
CA GLN A 84 -47.53 -9.10 -47.05
C GLN A 84 -47.04 -8.20 -48.22
N SER A 85 -47.36 -6.89 -48.17
CA SER A 85 -46.83 -5.88 -49.08
C SER A 85 -46.52 -4.58 -48.31
N PRO A 86 -45.45 -3.86 -48.67
CA PRO A 86 -45.08 -2.64 -47.97
C PRO A 86 -46.11 -1.54 -48.26
N LYS A 87 -46.60 -0.89 -47.20
CA LYS A 87 -47.50 0.27 -47.34
C LYS A 87 -46.70 1.47 -47.86
N PRO A 88 -47.22 2.26 -48.82
CA PRO A 88 -46.50 3.41 -49.40
C PRO A 88 -45.92 4.41 -48.38
N PRO A 89 -46.64 4.85 -47.32
CA PRO A 89 -46.07 5.80 -46.36
C PRO A 89 -44.94 5.22 -45.51
N LEU A 90 -45.00 3.93 -45.16
CA LEU A 90 -43.96 3.26 -44.38
C LEU A 90 -42.66 3.12 -45.20
N LEU A 91 -42.80 2.80 -46.48
CA LEU A 91 -41.70 2.67 -47.42
C LEU A 91 -40.94 3.99 -47.65
N VAL A 92 -41.63 5.14 -47.62
CA VAL A 92 -40.96 6.47 -47.67
C VAL A 92 -40.10 6.70 -46.43
N VAL A 93 -40.60 6.35 -45.25
CA VAL A 93 -39.85 6.49 -43.99
C VAL A 93 -38.64 5.56 -43.99
N ASP A 94 -38.80 4.31 -44.42
CA ASP A 94 -37.72 3.35 -44.54
C ASP A 94 -36.60 3.81 -45.46
N TYR A 95 -36.93 4.37 -46.64
CA TYR A 95 -35.93 4.91 -47.55
C TYR A 95 -35.22 6.14 -46.98
N ALA A 96 -35.93 6.99 -46.23
CA ALA A 96 -35.30 8.10 -45.52
C ALA A 96 -34.31 7.58 -44.45
N VAL A 97 -34.67 6.54 -43.71
CA VAL A 97 -33.81 5.90 -42.71
C VAL A 97 -32.58 5.28 -43.38
N ASP A 98 -32.77 4.52 -44.46
CA ASP A 98 -31.69 3.88 -45.23
C ASP A 98 -30.72 4.93 -45.82
N PHE A 99 -31.24 6.08 -46.27
CA PHE A 99 -30.42 7.22 -46.71
C PHE A 99 -29.50 7.74 -45.61
N PHE A 100 -30.00 7.95 -44.39
CA PHE A 100 -29.17 8.42 -43.27
C PHE A 100 -28.07 7.42 -42.89
N PHE A 101 -28.33 6.12 -42.96
CA PHE A 101 -27.30 5.10 -42.77
C PHE A 101 -26.29 5.07 -43.90
N GLY A 102 -26.71 5.31 -45.15
CA GLY A 102 -25.80 5.49 -46.28
C GLY A 102 -24.85 6.67 -46.10
N VAL A 103 -25.37 7.81 -45.59
CA VAL A 103 -24.56 8.98 -45.23
C VAL A 103 -23.55 8.62 -44.12
N ASP A 104 -23.96 7.83 -43.12
CA ASP A 104 -23.07 7.43 -42.04
C ASP A 104 -21.92 6.53 -42.52
N ILE A 105 -22.16 5.59 -43.44
CA ILE A 105 -21.09 4.77 -44.04
C ILE A 105 -20.04 5.65 -44.70
N VAL A 106 -20.44 6.72 -45.40
CA VAL A 106 -19.48 7.66 -46.01
C VAL A 106 -18.73 8.45 -44.93
N LEU A 107 -19.42 8.83 -43.86
CA LEU A 107 -18.85 9.62 -42.77
C LEU A 107 -17.83 8.81 -41.95
N THR A 108 -18.06 7.52 -41.70
CA THR A 108 -17.15 6.66 -40.91
C THR A 108 -15.75 6.52 -41.53
N PHE A 109 -15.60 6.57 -42.86
CA PHE A 109 -14.29 6.64 -43.54
C PHE A 109 -13.49 7.90 -43.19
N SER A 110 -14.17 8.94 -42.71
CA SER A 110 -13.56 10.22 -42.32
C SER A 110 -13.37 10.36 -40.81
N VAL A 111 -13.66 9.34 -40.00
CA VAL A 111 -13.59 9.40 -38.53
C VAL A 111 -12.31 8.76 -38.03
N ALA A 112 -11.51 9.51 -37.27
CA ALA A 112 -10.34 8.98 -36.59
C ALA A 112 -10.75 7.96 -35.52
N TYR A 113 -9.88 7.00 -35.22
CA TYR A 113 -10.12 6.03 -34.16
C TYR A 113 -9.00 6.02 -33.13
N LEU A 114 -9.35 5.61 -31.91
CA LEU A 114 -8.40 5.38 -30.83
C LEU A 114 -7.77 4.00 -31.01
N ASP A 115 -6.45 3.96 -31.17
CA ASP A 115 -5.70 2.71 -31.17
C ASP A 115 -5.53 2.18 -29.73
N LYS A 116 -5.71 0.87 -29.54
CA LYS A 116 -5.78 0.27 -28.20
C LYS A 116 -4.41 0.08 -27.56
N THR A 117 -3.35 -0.03 -28.36
CA THR A 117 -1.98 -0.25 -27.86
C THR A 117 -1.31 1.08 -27.53
N THR A 118 -1.43 2.06 -28.44
CA THR A 118 -0.79 3.36 -28.28
C THR A 118 -1.65 4.37 -27.52
N TYR A 119 -2.97 4.14 -27.40
CA TYR A 119 -3.94 5.11 -26.86
C TYR A 119 -3.89 6.47 -27.56
N LEU A 120 -3.39 6.51 -28.80
CA LEU A 120 -3.35 7.69 -29.66
C LEU A 120 -4.46 7.64 -30.72
N LEU A 121 -4.87 8.82 -31.19
CA LEU A 121 -5.77 8.94 -32.32
C LEU A 121 -5.01 8.67 -33.62
N VAL A 122 -5.44 7.66 -34.36
CA VAL A 122 -4.94 7.38 -35.70
C VAL A 122 -5.75 8.18 -36.71
N ASP A 123 -5.06 9.03 -37.46
CA ASP A 123 -5.62 9.90 -38.50
C ASP A 123 -5.15 9.54 -39.92
N ASP A 124 -4.49 8.40 -40.11
CA ASP A 124 -4.15 7.91 -41.44
C ASP A 124 -5.40 7.32 -42.13
N ARG A 125 -5.85 7.97 -43.21
CA ARG A 125 -7.02 7.54 -43.98
C ARG A 125 -6.90 6.12 -44.50
N LYS A 126 -5.69 5.67 -44.87
CA LYS A 126 -5.49 4.30 -45.38
C LYS A 126 -5.75 3.28 -44.27
N LYS A 127 -5.25 3.55 -43.06
CA LYS A 127 -5.46 2.70 -41.88
C LYS A 127 -6.93 2.72 -41.44
N ILE A 128 -7.57 3.89 -41.45
CA ILE A 128 -9.01 4.03 -41.16
C ILE A 128 -9.85 3.20 -42.14
N ALA A 129 -9.60 3.36 -43.45
CA ALA A 129 -10.33 2.65 -44.49
C ALA A 129 -10.10 1.14 -44.43
N LEU A 130 -8.85 0.69 -44.29
CA LEU A 130 -8.51 -0.73 -44.19
C LEU A 130 -9.20 -1.37 -42.97
N ARG A 131 -9.16 -0.68 -41.82
CA ARG A 131 -9.84 -1.14 -40.62
C ARG A 131 -11.34 -1.24 -40.82
N TYR A 132 -11.99 -0.25 -41.42
CA TYR A 132 -13.43 -0.27 -41.61
C TYR A 132 -13.86 -1.34 -42.63
N LEU A 133 -13.10 -1.48 -43.72
CA LEU A 133 -13.31 -2.47 -44.77
C LEU A 133 -13.20 -3.91 -44.23
N SER A 134 -12.23 -4.17 -43.35
CA SER A 134 -12.02 -5.50 -42.78
C SER A 134 -12.99 -5.88 -41.66
N THR A 135 -13.58 -4.88 -40.97
CA THR A 135 -14.38 -5.16 -39.76
C THR A 135 -15.88 -5.10 -40.00
N TRP A 136 -16.38 -4.02 -40.58
CA TRP A 136 -17.81 -3.70 -40.48
C TRP A 136 -18.48 -3.32 -41.80
N LEU A 137 -17.72 -2.90 -42.82
CA LEU A 137 -18.28 -2.35 -44.05
C LEU A 137 -19.26 -3.30 -44.74
N VAL A 138 -18.90 -4.57 -44.91
CA VAL A 138 -19.72 -5.55 -45.65
C VAL A 138 -21.13 -5.65 -45.05
N LEU A 139 -21.21 -5.78 -43.73
CA LEU A 139 -22.48 -5.91 -43.01
C LEU A 139 -23.23 -4.58 -42.90
N ASP A 140 -22.52 -3.45 -42.74
CA ASP A 140 -23.14 -2.13 -42.74
C ASP A 140 -23.79 -1.82 -44.11
N VAL A 141 -23.10 -2.15 -45.22
CA VAL A 141 -23.63 -2.03 -46.59
C VAL A 141 -24.81 -2.97 -46.80
N ALA A 142 -24.67 -4.26 -46.46
CA ALA A 142 -25.75 -5.23 -46.60
C ALA A 142 -26.99 -4.81 -45.80
N SER A 143 -26.82 -4.23 -44.61
CA SER A 143 -27.95 -3.73 -43.80
C SER A 143 -28.59 -2.45 -44.36
N THR A 144 -27.93 -1.72 -45.26
CA THR A 144 -28.36 -0.42 -45.80
C THR A 144 -29.02 -0.55 -47.19
N VAL A 145 -28.74 -1.62 -47.93
CA VAL A 145 -29.31 -1.84 -49.26
C VAL A 145 -30.83 -2.10 -49.16
N PRO A 146 -31.68 -1.31 -49.87
CA PRO A 146 -33.12 -1.53 -49.88
C PRO A 146 -33.48 -2.71 -50.80
N PHE A 147 -33.41 -3.94 -50.28
CA PHE A 147 -33.68 -5.16 -51.05
C PHE A 147 -35.10 -5.23 -51.63
N THR A 148 -36.06 -4.54 -51.02
CA THR A 148 -37.44 -4.42 -51.56
C THR A 148 -37.47 -3.68 -52.90
N LEU A 149 -36.66 -2.63 -53.06
CA LEU A 149 -36.53 -1.88 -54.31
C LEU A 149 -35.77 -2.69 -55.36
N VAL A 150 -34.68 -3.36 -54.95
CA VAL A 150 -33.91 -4.25 -55.83
C VAL A 150 -34.79 -5.37 -56.38
N ALA A 151 -35.62 -5.97 -55.53
CA ALA A 151 -36.59 -6.99 -55.93
C ALA A 151 -37.59 -6.46 -56.97
N ALA A 152 -38.12 -5.24 -56.75
CA ALA A 152 -39.06 -4.60 -57.67
C ALA A 152 -38.44 -4.35 -59.05
N MET A 153 -37.16 -3.96 -59.11
CA MET A 153 -36.44 -3.76 -60.37
C MET A 153 -36.11 -5.06 -61.10
N VAL A 154 -35.76 -6.13 -60.37
CA VAL A 154 -35.32 -7.40 -60.99
C VAL A 154 -36.50 -8.28 -61.44
N THR A 155 -37.60 -8.32 -60.69
CA THR A 155 -38.66 -9.32 -60.91
C THR A 155 -39.97 -8.78 -61.48
N THR A 156 -40.11 -7.49 -61.79
CA THR A 156 -41.34 -6.80 -62.29
C THR A 156 -42.64 -6.98 -61.47
N LYS A 157 -42.68 -7.92 -60.52
CA LYS A 157 -43.75 -8.12 -59.54
C LYS A 157 -43.30 -7.58 -58.19
N ILE A 158 -43.91 -6.49 -57.77
CA ILE A 158 -43.73 -5.90 -56.45
C ILE A 158 -44.23 -6.91 -55.40
N GLY A 159 -43.33 -7.45 -54.58
CA GLY A 159 -43.67 -7.94 -53.23
C GLY A 159 -44.01 -9.42 -53.02
N LYS A 160 -43.66 -10.38 -53.90
CA LYS A 160 -43.99 -11.81 -53.66
C LYS A 160 -42.85 -12.75 -53.25
N GLY A 161 -41.63 -12.24 -53.01
CA GLY A 161 -40.48 -13.07 -52.64
C GLY A 161 -40.24 -13.17 -51.13
N PHE A 162 -40.44 -14.36 -50.53
CA PHE A 162 -40.05 -14.66 -49.15
C PHE A 162 -38.56 -14.34 -48.88
N THR A 163 -37.71 -14.60 -49.88
CA THR A 163 -36.26 -14.35 -49.85
C THR A 163 -35.91 -12.87 -49.66
N PHE A 164 -36.58 -11.96 -50.37
CA PHE A 164 -36.33 -10.53 -50.24
C PHE A 164 -36.85 -9.95 -48.91
N SER A 165 -37.95 -10.50 -48.38
CA SER A 165 -38.44 -10.16 -47.04
C SER A 165 -37.45 -10.63 -45.96
N LEU A 166 -36.85 -11.82 -46.12
CA LEU A 166 -35.82 -12.31 -45.21
C LEU A 166 -34.54 -11.45 -45.26
N LEU A 167 -34.11 -11.01 -46.45
CA LEU A 167 -32.96 -10.10 -46.57
C LEU A 167 -33.21 -8.74 -45.89
N ASN A 168 -34.46 -8.30 -45.77
CA ASN A 168 -34.81 -7.08 -45.05
C ASN A 168 -34.47 -7.17 -43.54
N MET A 169 -34.44 -8.39 -42.98
CA MET A 169 -34.04 -8.62 -41.57
C MET A 169 -32.57 -8.31 -41.29
N LEU A 170 -31.72 -8.17 -42.33
CA LEU A 170 -30.33 -7.71 -42.17
C LEU A 170 -30.25 -6.29 -41.59
N ARG A 171 -31.34 -5.50 -41.64
CA ARG A 171 -31.46 -4.22 -40.94
C ARG A 171 -31.24 -4.33 -39.43
N LEU A 172 -31.50 -5.49 -38.81
CA LEU A 172 -31.23 -5.70 -37.38
C LEU A 172 -29.74 -5.57 -37.02
N TRP A 173 -28.82 -5.73 -37.98
CA TRP A 173 -27.39 -5.47 -37.79
C TRP A 173 -27.10 -4.07 -37.22
N ARG A 174 -27.95 -3.09 -37.54
CA ARG A 174 -27.84 -1.69 -37.08
C ARG A 174 -27.88 -1.55 -35.55
N LEU A 175 -28.48 -2.52 -34.82
CA LEU A 175 -28.58 -2.54 -33.35
C LEU A 175 -27.24 -2.49 -32.62
N ARG A 176 -26.15 -2.87 -33.28
CA ARG A 176 -24.78 -2.73 -32.74
C ARG A 176 -24.46 -1.31 -32.26
N ARG A 177 -25.05 -0.29 -32.90
CA ARG A 177 -24.89 1.13 -32.51
C ARG A 177 -25.50 1.43 -31.14
N VAL A 178 -26.66 0.82 -30.83
CA VAL A 178 -27.31 0.93 -29.52
C VAL A 178 -26.49 0.19 -28.46
N SER A 179 -25.96 -0.99 -28.77
CA SER A 179 -25.04 -1.70 -27.86
C SER A 179 -23.78 -0.89 -27.54
N ALA A 180 -23.18 -0.26 -28.56
CA ALA A 180 -22.04 0.63 -28.39
C ALA A 180 -22.37 1.89 -27.57
N LEU A 181 -23.61 2.40 -27.65
CA LEU A 181 -24.09 3.50 -26.81
C LEU A 181 -24.16 3.06 -25.34
N PHE A 182 -24.80 1.93 -25.03
CA PHE A 182 -24.89 1.43 -23.67
C PHE A 182 -23.50 1.18 -23.06
N SER A 183 -22.56 0.63 -23.82
CA SER A 183 -21.18 0.47 -23.35
C SER A 183 -20.47 1.79 -23.02
N LYS A 184 -20.83 2.89 -23.69
CA LYS A 184 -20.30 4.23 -23.39
C LYS A 184 -20.99 4.85 -22.16
N ILE A 185 -22.32 4.72 -22.07
CA ILE A 185 -23.11 5.28 -20.96
C ILE A 185 -22.78 4.56 -19.65
N GLU A 186 -22.61 3.23 -19.67
CA GLU A 186 -22.19 2.42 -18.51
C GLU A 186 -20.84 2.86 -17.93
N LYS A 187 -19.95 3.45 -18.75
CA LYS A 187 -18.63 3.96 -18.33
C LYS A 187 -18.64 5.44 -17.97
N ASP A 188 -19.72 6.17 -18.24
CA ASP A 188 -19.82 7.60 -17.95
C ASP A 188 -20.32 7.80 -16.52
N VAL A 189 -19.47 8.40 -15.68
CA VAL A 189 -19.71 8.61 -14.24
C VAL A 189 -20.96 9.46 -13.98
N ARG A 190 -21.43 10.22 -14.97
CA ARG A 190 -22.63 11.07 -14.82
C ARG A 190 -23.93 10.29 -14.81
N PHE A 191 -23.93 9.04 -15.28
CA PHE A 191 -25.12 8.20 -15.32
C PHE A 191 -25.06 7.13 -14.23
N ASN A 192 -26.22 6.84 -13.63
CA ASN A 192 -26.31 5.77 -12.64
C ASN A 192 -26.22 4.41 -13.33
N TYR A 193 -25.17 3.66 -13.00
CA TYR A 193 -24.90 2.33 -13.51
C TYR A 193 -26.10 1.37 -13.36
N PHE A 194 -26.80 1.39 -12.22
CA PHE A 194 -27.95 0.54 -11.95
C PHE A 194 -29.05 0.68 -13.02
N TRP A 195 -29.54 1.91 -13.19
CA TRP A 195 -30.64 2.19 -14.11
C TRP A 195 -30.26 1.94 -15.57
N THR A 196 -29.01 2.22 -15.94
CA THR A 196 -28.53 1.99 -17.31
C THR A 196 -28.51 0.50 -17.66
N ARG A 197 -28.08 -0.36 -16.73
CA ARG A 197 -28.06 -1.81 -16.93
C ARG A 197 -29.47 -2.40 -16.94
N CYS A 198 -30.35 -1.97 -16.04
CA CYS A 198 -31.76 -2.38 -16.04
C CYS A 198 -32.46 -1.99 -17.36
N LEU A 199 -32.29 -0.76 -17.83
CA LEU A 199 -32.88 -0.29 -19.09
C LEU A 199 -32.39 -1.12 -20.29
N LYS A 200 -31.11 -1.47 -20.33
CA LYS A 200 -30.53 -2.33 -21.36
C LYS A 200 -31.15 -3.72 -21.36
N LEU A 201 -31.29 -4.35 -20.19
CA LEU A 201 -31.86 -5.69 -20.06
C LEU A 201 -33.33 -5.71 -20.46
N THR A 202 -34.12 -4.74 -20.00
CA THR A 202 -35.51 -4.58 -20.41
C THR A 202 -35.65 -4.31 -21.92
N GLY A 203 -34.74 -3.52 -22.50
CA GLY A 203 -34.73 -3.29 -23.94
C GLY A 203 -34.47 -4.56 -24.76
N VAL A 204 -33.54 -5.41 -24.31
CA VAL A 204 -33.27 -6.70 -24.97
C VAL A 204 -34.45 -7.65 -24.85
N THR A 205 -35.09 -7.75 -23.69
CA THR A 205 -36.25 -8.65 -23.50
C THR A 205 -37.43 -8.22 -24.35
N LEU A 206 -37.77 -6.92 -24.37
CA LEU A 206 -38.85 -6.39 -25.20
C LEU A 206 -38.61 -6.66 -26.69
N LEU A 207 -37.37 -6.51 -27.17
CA LEU A 207 -37.03 -6.82 -28.55
C LEU A 207 -37.18 -8.31 -28.88
N VAL A 208 -36.77 -9.20 -27.97
CA VAL A 208 -36.93 -10.66 -28.16
C VAL A 208 -38.41 -11.05 -28.21
N VAL A 209 -39.23 -10.53 -27.29
CA VAL A 209 -40.69 -10.75 -27.28
C VAL A 209 -41.33 -10.24 -28.58
N HIS A 210 -40.95 -9.05 -29.02
CA HIS A 210 -41.45 -8.47 -30.26
C HIS A 210 -41.10 -9.32 -31.49
N CYS A 211 -39.82 -9.70 -31.64
CA CYS A 211 -39.35 -10.53 -32.74
C CYS A 211 -40.04 -11.90 -32.75
N ALA A 212 -40.19 -12.53 -31.58
CA ALA A 212 -40.78 -13.85 -31.47
C ALA A 212 -42.27 -13.86 -31.77
N GLY A 213 -43.03 -12.88 -31.25
CA GLY A 213 -44.44 -12.72 -31.59
C GLY A 213 -44.68 -12.43 -33.08
N CYS A 214 -43.84 -11.60 -33.71
CA CYS A 214 -43.92 -11.38 -35.15
C CYS A 214 -43.67 -12.66 -35.96
N PHE A 215 -42.74 -13.51 -35.51
CA PHE A 215 -42.48 -14.80 -36.16
C PHE A 215 -43.61 -15.82 -35.93
N PHE A 216 -44.20 -15.86 -34.74
CA PHE A 216 -45.39 -16.68 -34.47
C PHE A 216 -46.55 -16.34 -35.39
N TYR A 217 -46.80 -15.05 -35.63
CA TYR A 217 -47.79 -14.60 -36.61
C TYR A 217 -47.41 -14.96 -38.05
N LEU A 218 -46.12 -14.86 -38.41
CA LEU A 218 -45.64 -15.26 -39.74
C LEU A 218 -45.94 -16.73 -40.06
N LEU A 219 -45.74 -17.62 -39.10
CA LEU A 219 -46.03 -19.06 -39.26
C LEU A 219 -47.51 -19.29 -39.60
N TYR A 220 -48.41 -18.57 -38.92
CA TYR A 220 -49.83 -18.56 -39.24
C TYR A 220 -50.11 -17.99 -40.63
N ALA A 221 -49.61 -16.78 -40.93
CA ALA A 221 -49.91 -16.05 -42.16
C ALA A 221 -49.44 -16.78 -43.42
N ARG A 222 -48.43 -17.66 -43.31
CA ARG A 222 -47.89 -18.47 -44.41
C ARG A 222 -48.45 -19.89 -44.46
N TYR A 223 -49.34 -20.26 -43.54
CA TYR A 223 -49.97 -21.57 -43.57
C TYR A 223 -51.05 -21.64 -44.66
N PRO A 224 -51.22 -22.79 -45.35
CA PRO A 224 -52.21 -22.91 -46.42
C PRO A 224 -53.63 -22.55 -45.95
N GLU A 225 -54.34 -21.72 -46.72
CA GLU A 225 -55.70 -21.22 -46.39
C GLU A 225 -56.67 -22.36 -46.03
N SER A 226 -56.59 -23.50 -46.72
CA SER A 226 -57.45 -24.67 -46.48
C SER A 226 -57.22 -25.39 -45.15
N LYS A 227 -56.18 -25.05 -44.40
CA LYS A 227 -55.81 -25.68 -43.12
C LYS A 227 -55.55 -24.66 -42.01
N LYS A 228 -55.94 -23.40 -42.17
CA LYS A 228 -55.69 -22.34 -41.19
C LYS A 228 -56.38 -22.56 -39.85
N ASP A 229 -57.46 -23.32 -39.81
CA ASP A 229 -58.14 -23.70 -38.56
C ASP A 229 -57.21 -24.53 -37.65
N ASN A 230 -56.24 -25.26 -38.23
CA ASN A 230 -55.24 -26.06 -37.51
C ASN A 230 -53.98 -25.25 -37.16
N THR A 231 -54.16 -24.02 -36.67
CA THR A 231 -53.07 -23.13 -36.23
C THR A 231 -53.41 -22.52 -34.87
N TRP A 232 -52.41 -22.06 -34.14
CA TRP A 232 -52.61 -21.39 -32.85
C TRP A 232 -53.60 -20.21 -32.92
N PHE A 233 -53.58 -19.44 -34.01
CA PHE A 233 -54.40 -18.24 -34.17
C PHE A 233 -55.80 -18.58 -34.72
N GLY A 234 -55.89 -19.54 -35.63
CA GLY A 234 -57.17 -20.01 -36.18
C GLY A 234 -58.04 -20.73 -35.16
N ALA A 235 -57.41 -21.46 -34.23
CA ALA A 235 -58.10 -22.17 -33.15
C ALA A 235 -58.68 -21.23 -32.07
N LEU A 236 -58.17 -20.00 -31.95
CA LEU A 236 -58.48 -19.12 -30.82
C LEU A 236 -59.91 -18.53 -30.89
N VAL A 237 -60.32 -17.98 -32.05
CA VAL A 237 -61.73 -17.66 -32.41
C VAL A 237 -61.80 -17.38 -33.93
N PRO A 238 -62.69 -18.01 -34.72
CA PRO A 238 -62.88 -17.68 -36.15
C PRO A 238 -63.19 -16.19 -36.41
N GLN A 239 -63.81 -15.52 -35.44
CA GLN A 239 -64.18 -14.10 -35.47
C GLN A 239 -63.01 -13.12 -35.35
N LEU A 240 -61.80 -13.57 -34.94
CA LEU A 240 -60.63 -12.70 -34.83
C LEU A 240 -59.90 -12.50 -36.17
N VAL A 241 -60.11 -13.41 -37.13
CA VAL A 241 -59.46 -13.40 -38.44
C VAL A 241 -59.85 -12.16 -39.27
N ASP A 242 -61.09 -11.68 -39.11
CA ASP A 242 -61.60 -10.50 -39.83
C ASP A 242 -61.31 -9.17 -39.12
N GLN A 243 -60.58 -9.18 -38.01
CA GLN A 243 -60.38 -7.99 -37.18
C GLN A 243 -59.13 -7.18 -37.56
N SER A 244 -58.98 -6.00 -36.96
CA SER A 244 -57.87 -5.09 -37.27
C SER A 244 -56.50 -5.72 -36.98
N LEU A 245 -55.48 -5.29 -37.74
CA LEU A 245 -54.09 -5.75 -37.63
C LEU A 245 -53.49 -5.51 -36.23
N LEU A 246 -54.02 -4.52 -35.49
CA LEU A 246 -53.67 -4.26 -34.10
C LEU A 246 -54.02 -5.44 -33.17
N LYS A 247 -55.20 -6.04 -33.33
CA LYS A 247 -55.62 -7.17 -32.48
C LYS A 247 -54.81 -8.42 -32.77
N HIS A 248 -54.48 -8.66 -34.04
CA HIS A 248 -53.54 -9.69 -34.45
C HIS A 248 -52.17 -9.52 -33.77
N TYR A 249 -51.65 -8.29 -33.75
CA TYR A 249 -50.39 -7.98 -33.09
C TYR A 249 -50.46 -8.19 -31.58
N VAL A 250 -51.52 -7.71 -30.92
CA VAL A 250 -51.71 -7.88 -29.47
C VAL A 250 -51.79 -9.36 -29.10
N ALA A 251 -52.51 -10.19 -29.86
CA ALA A 251 -52.59 -11.63 -29.61
C ALA A 251 -51.23 -12.32 -29.76
N ALA A 252 -50.45 -11.96 -30.78
CA ALA A 252 -49.10 -12.51 -30.99
C ALA A 252 -48.11 -12.09 -29.90
N MET A 253 -48.19 -10.83 -29.45
CA MET A 253 -47.39 -10.33 -28.33
C MET A 253 -47.79 -11.02 -27.02
N TYR A 254 -49.09 -11.20 -26.80
CA TYR A 254 -49.61 -11.90 -25.63
C TYR A 254 -49.07 -13.34 -25.57
N TRP A 255 -49.12 -14.10 -26.66
CA TRP A 255 -48.56 -15.45 -26.69
C TRP A 255 -47.05 -15.47 -26.45
N SER A 256 -46.31 -14.56 -27.08
CA SER A 256 -44.86 -14.46 -26.90
C SER A 256 -44.47 -14.07 -25.47
N MET A 257 -45.25 -13.20 -24.83
CA MET A 257 -45.03 -12.72 -23.46
C MET A 257 -45.37 -13.79 -22.43
N THR A 258 -46.49 -14.50 -22.55
CA THR A 258 -46.85 -15.58 -21.62
C THR A 258 -45.85 -16.73 -21.65
N THR A 259 -45.22 -16.95 -22.82
CA THR A 259 -44.20 -17.97 -22.98
C THR A 259 -42.82 -17.53 -22.45
N ILE A 260 -42.41 -16.25 -22.60
CA ILE A 260 -41.12 -15.77 -22.06
C ILE A 260 -41.14 -15.69 -20.53
N THR A 261 -42.28 -15.31 -19.95
CA THR A 261 -42.47 -15.27 -18.50
C THR A 261 -42.78 -16.66 -17.93
N SER A 262 -42.78 -17.71 -18.75
CA SER A 262 -43.07 -19.09 -18.36
C SER A 262 -44.40 -19.25 -17.60
N THR A 263 -45.41 -18.41 -17.91
CA THR A 263 -46.74 -18.52 -17.28
C THR A 263 -47.60 -19.56 -17.96
N GLY A 264 -47.64 -19.56 -19.30
CA GLY A 264 -48.25 -20.62 -20.11
C GLY A 264 -49.69 -20.98 -19.73
N TYR A 265 -50.63 -20.04 -19.83
CA TYR A 265 -52.04 -20.26 -19.46
C TYR A 265 -52.73 -21.42 -20.20
N GLY A 266 -52.24 -21.79 -21.40
CA GLY A 266 -52.78 -22.89 -22.21
C GLY A 266 -53.92 -22.49 -23.15
N ASP A 267 -54.39 -21.24 -23.05
CA ASP A 267 -55.36 -20.62 -23.95
C ASP A 267 -54.87 -20.52 -25.40
N ILE A 268 -53.58 -20.26 -25.58
CA ILE A 268 -52.90 -20.28 -26.87
C ILE A 268 -51.78 -21.32 -26.83
N HIS A 269 -51.82 -22.26 -27.76
CA HIS A 269 -50.79 -23.29 -27.92
C HIS A 269 -50.56 -23.62 -29.39
N ALA A 270 -49.38 -24.18 -29.68
CA ALA A 270 -49.03 -24.65 -31.02
C ALA A 270 -49.88 -25.86 -31.40
N VAL A 271 -50.53 -25.83 -32.56
CA VAL A 271 -51.37 -26.92 -33.06
C VAL A 271 -50.66 -27.71 -34.15
N ASN A 272 -49.91 -27.01 -35.01
CA ASN A 272 -49.20 -27.64 -36.13
C ASN A 272 -47.73 -27.95 -35.81
N ASN A 273 -47.13 -28.88 -36.57
CA ASN A 273 -45.75 -29.30 -36.35
C ASN A 273 -44.74 -28.15 -36.51
N ARG A 274 -45.03 -27.14 -37.34
CA ARG A 274 -44.13 -26.00 -37.57
C ARG A 274 -44.08 -25.07 -36.37
N GLU A 275 -45.25 -24.76 -35.81
CA GLU A 275 -45.43 -24.02 -34.57
C GLU A 275 -44.83 -24.78 -33.40
N MET A 276 -45.03 -26.09 -33.30
CA MET A 276 -44.43 -26.91 -32.24
C MET A 276 -42.90 -26.82 -32.25
N ILE A 277 -42.27 -27.01 -33.42
CA ILE A 277 -40.80 -26.91 -33.55
C ILE A 277 -40.31 -25.51 -33.15
N TYR A 278 -40.97 -24.46 -33.62
CA TYR A 278 -40.59 -23.09 -33.28
C TYR A 278 -40.81 -22.77 -31.80
N SER A 279 -41.91 -23.25 -31.20
CA SER A 279 -42.18 -23.11 -29.76
C SER A 279 -41.12 -23.81 -28.91
N ILE A 280 -40.67 -25.02 -29.31
CA ILE A 280 -39.56 -25.71 -28.63
C ILE A 280 -38.30 -24.85 -28.69
N PHE A 281 -37.94 -24.35 -29.88
CA PHE A 281 -36.77 -23.47 -30.03
C PHE A 281 -36.89 -22.19 -29.19
N TYR A 282 -38.05 -21.53 -29.21
CA TYR A 282 -38.30 -20.31 -28.43
C TYR A 282 -38.24 -20.58 -26.93
N MET A 283 -38.73 -21.73 -26.45
CA MET A 283 -38.60 -22.14 -25.05
C MET A 283 -37.14 -22.29 -24.62
N TYR A 284 -36.25 -22.83 -25.47
CA TYR A 284 -34.81 -22.87 -25.17
C TYR A 284 -34.18 -21.47 -25.10
N VAL A 285 -34.56 -20.57 -26.02
CA VAL A 285 -34.12 -19.17 -25.99
C VAL A 285 -34.60 -18.49 -24.71
N ASN A 286 -35.84 -18.74 -24.29
CA ASN A 286 -36.41 -18.18 -23.06
C ASN A 286 -35.68 -18.70 -21.82
N LEU A 287 -35.36 -19.99 -21.75
CA LEU A 287 -34.58 -20.56 -20.66
C LEU A 287 -33.21 -19.85 -20.53
N ALA A 288 -32.51 -19.67 -21.64
CA ALA A 288 -31.21 -18.98 -21.67
C ALA A 288 -31.33 -17.49 -21.28
N LEU A 289 -32.34 -16.80 -21.81
CA LEU A 289 -32.57 -15.37 -21.53
C LEU A 289 -32.97 -15.13 -20.07
N THR A 290 -33.85 -15.95 -19.51
CA THR A 290 -34.27 -15.86 -18.11
C THR A 290 -33.09 -16.13 -17.17
N ALA A 291 -32.25 -17.14 -17.45
CA ALA A 291 -31.02 -17.37 -16.69
C ALA A 291 -30.07 -16.17 -16.75
N TYR A 292 -29.90 -15.56 -17.93
CA TYR A 292 -29.10 -14.36 -18.12
C TYR A 292 -29.65 -13.15 -17.34
N LEU A 293 -30.97 -12.95 -17.33
CA LEU A 293 -31.61 -11.87 -16.56
C LEU A 293 -31.41 -12.05 -15.05
N ILE A 294 -31.65 -13.27 -14.54
CA ILE A 294 -31.46 -13.60 -13.12
C ILE A 294 -30.01 -13.32 -12.72
N GLY A 295 -29.02 -13.83 -13.46
CA GLY A 295 -27.60 -13.62 -13.13
C GLY A 295 -27.20 -12.14 -13.11
N ASN A 296 -27.73 -11.34 -14.04
CA ASN A 296 -27.48 -9.90 -14.06
C ASN A 296 -28.14 -9.16 -12.88
N MET A 297 -29.38 -9.51 -12.54
CA MET A 297 -30.08 -8.93 -11.40
C MET A 297 -29.42 -9.31 -10.09
N THR A 298 -28.98 -10.55 -9.92
CA THR A 298 -28.24 -11.00 -8.74
C THR A 298 -26.95 -10.20 -8.55
N ASN A 299 -26.15 -10.03 -9.61
CA ASN A 299 -24.92 -9.25 -9.54
C ASN A 299 -25.20 -7.79 -9.09
N LEU A 300 -26.27 -7.20 -9.64
CA LEU A 300 -26.66 -5.84 -9.30
C LEU A 300 -27.13 -5.70 -7.84
N ILE A 301 -27.92 -6.65 -7.34
CA ILE A 301 -28.39 -6.69 -5.95
C ILE A 301 -27.21 -6.86 -4.97
N VAL A 302 -26.25 -7.72 -5.29
CA VAL A 302 -25.04 -7.92 -4.48
C VAL A 302 -24.27 -6.61 -4.32
N HIS A 303 -24.10 -5.84 -5.40
CA HIS A 303 -23.42 -4.55 -5.34
C HIS A 303 -24.15 -3.50 -4.48
N ILE A 304 -25.49 -3.42 -4.57
CA ILE A 304 -26.28 -2.46 -3.78
C ILE A 304 -26.20 -2.78 -2.28
N THR A 305 -26.23 -4.06 -1.94
CA THR A 305 -26.28 -4.53 -0.54
C THR A 305 -24.90 -4.72 0.09
N SER A 306 -23.82 -4.66 -0.70
CA SER A 306 -22.44 -4.92 -0.26
C SER A 306 -22.04 -4.10 0.97
N ARG A 307 -22.38 -2.81 1.02
CA ARG A 307 -22.04 -1.93 2.15
C ARG A 307 -22.63 -2.42 3.47
N THR A 308 -23.94 -2.67 3.48
CA THR A 308 -24.66 -3.14 4.68
C THR A 308 -24.22 -4.55 5.07
N LYS A 309 -23.96 -5.40 4.07
CA LYS A 309 -23.43 -6.76 4.29
C LYS A 309 -22.06 -6.71 4.97
N ASN A 310 -21.11 -5.93 4.46
CA ASN A 310 -19.76 -5.83 5.00
C ASN A 310 -19.77 -5.30 6.44
N TYR A 311 -20.59 -4.29 6.73
CA TYR A 311 -20.79 -3.79 8.10
C TYR A 311 -21.32 -4.87 9.04
N ARG A 312 -22.36 -5.61 8.64
CA ARG A 312 -22.92 -6.69 9.48
C ARG A 312 -21.90 -7.80 9.72
N LEU A 313 -21.13 -8.19 8.70
CA LEU A 313 -20.04 -9.16 8.83
C LEU A 313 -18.95 -8.68 9.78
N ALA A 314 -18.54 -7.40 9.69
CA ALA A 314 -17.56 -6.82 10.60
C ALA A 314 -18.07 -6.81 12.04
N VAL A 315 -19.31 -6.37 12.28
CA VAL A 315 -19.94 -6.41 13.61
C VAL A 315 -20.02 -7.84 14.15
N GLN A 316 -20.42 -8.80 13.31
CA GLN A 316 -20.47 -10.20 13.70
C GLN A 316 -19.08 -10.72 14.09
N SER A 317 -18.05 -10.44 13.29
CA SER A 317 -16.68 -10.87 13.61
C SER A 317 -16.14 -10.29 14.92
N ILE A 318 -16.52 -9.06 15.25
CA ILE A 318 -16.16 -8.40 16.50
C ILE A 318 -16.90 -9.03 17.68
N MET A 319 -18.19 -9.34 17.50
CA MET A 319 -18.96 -10.04 18.51
C MET A 319 -18.40 -11.45 18.77
N GLU A 320 -18.10 -12.20 17.72
CA GLU A 320 -17.44 -13.51 17.81
C GLU A 320 -16.09 -13.42 18.53
N PHE A 321 -15.26 -12.43 18.19
CA PHE A 321 -14.00 -12.15 18.89
C PHE A 321 -14.22 -11.84 20.37
N SER A 322 -15.22 -11.03 20.70
CA SER A 322 -15.49 -10.64 22.09
C SER A 322 -15.99 -11.79 22.95
N VAL A 323 -16.85 -12.64 22.41
CA VAL A 323 -17.39 -13.82 23.09
C VAL A 323 -16.30 -14.87 23.27
N ARG A 324 -15.50 -15.11 22.21
CA ARG A 324 -14.38 -16.07 22.25
C ARG A 324 -13.33 -15.71 23.30
N ASN A 325 -13.11 -14.42 23.53
CA ASN A 325 -12.13 -13.93 24.51
C ASN A 325 -12.76 -13.48 25.84
N CYS A 326 -14.05 -13.76 26.08
CA CYS A 326 -14.76 -13.42 27.31
C CYS A 326 -14.61 -11.95 27.74
N LEU A 327 -14.66 -11.01 26.79
CA LEU A 327 -14.48 -9.58 27.08
C LEU A 327 -15.66 -9.03 27.90
N PRO A 328 -15.43 -8.07 28.83
CA PRO A 328 -16.49 -7.44 29.60
C PRO A 328 -17.57 -6.78 28.72
N THR A 329 -18.83 -6.82 29.16
CA THR A 329 -19.98 -6.27 28.42
C THR A 329 -19.84 -4.76 28.14
N THR A 330 -19.15 -4.03 29.01
CA THR A 330 -18.81 -2.62 28.83
C THR A 330 -17.92 -2.40 27.60
N LEU A 331 -16.85 -3.19 27.47
CA LEU A 331 -15.93 -3.14 26.34
C LEU A 331 -16.64 -3.57 25.04
N GLN A 332 -17.49 -4.61 25.11
CA GLN A 332 -18.30 -5.04 23.97
C GLN A 332 -19.20 -3.91 23.45
N GLN A 333 -19.88 -3.20 24.35
CA GLN A 333 -20.73 -2.07 24.00
C GLN A 333 -19.92 -0.90 23.40
N GLN A 334 -18.72 -0.64 23.92
CA GLN A 334 -17.80 0.37 23.36
C GLN A 334 -17.37 -0.01 21.94
N MET A 335 -16.93 -1.25 21.72
CA MET A 335 -16.56 -1.76 20.39
C MET A 335 -17.73 -1.65 19.40
N LEU A 336 -18.94 -2.04 19.80
CA LEU A 336 -20.14 -1.92 18.97
C LEU A 336 -20.53 -0.47 18.69
N ALA A 337 -20.42 0.41 19.68
CA ALA A 337 -20.69 1.84 19.51
C ALA A 337 -19.71 2.47 18.53
N HIS A 338 -18.42 2.14 18.65
CA HIS A 338 -17.38 2.55 17.71
C HIS A 338 -17.70 2.10 16.29
N MET A 339 -18.01 0.81 16.08
CA MET A 339 -18.38 0.29 14.76
C MET A 339 -19.62 0.95 14.15
N ARG A 340 -20.65 1.22 14.97
CA ARG A 340 -21.86 1.93 14.52
C ARG A 340 -21.54 3.35 14.08
N LEU A 341 -20.69 4.05 14.82
CA LEU A 341 -20.26 5.40 14.50
C LEU A 341 -19.39 5.41 13.24
N GLN A 342 -18.47 4.46 13.11
CA GLN A 342 -17.64 4.28 11.92
C GLN A 342 -18.52 4.06 10.68
N PHE A 343 -19.52 3.17 10.73
CA PHE A 343 -20.43 2.96 9.60
C PHE A 343 -21.24 4.20 9.20
N LYS A 344 -21.68 5.00 10.17
CA LYS A 344 -22.39 6.26 9.90
C LYS A 344 -21.48 7.31 9.28
N THR A 345 -20.19 7.29 9.63
CA THR A 345 -19.19 8.30 9.24
C THR A 345 -18.21 7.81 8.16
N GLU A 346 -18.35 6.59 7.64
CA GLU A 346 -17.44 5.99 6.65
C GLU A 346 -17.36 6.83 5.36
N ASN A 347 -18.45 7.48 4.97
CA ASN A 347 -18.47 8.43 3.84
C ASN A 347 -17.57 9.66 4.07
N LEU A 348 -17.24 9.97 5.33
CA LEU A 348 -16.38 11.08 5.75
C LEU A 348 -14.92 10.64 5.89
N GLN A 349 -14.64 9.33 5.97
CA GLN A 349 -13.27 8.80 6.00
C GLN A 349 -12.61 8.89 4.61
N GLN A 350 -12.23 10.11 4.24
CA GLN A 350 -11.55 10.46 2.98
C GLN A 350 -10.13 9.89 2.86
N GLN A 351 -9.59 9.25 3.90
CA GLN A 351 -8.25 8.65 3.90
C GLN A 351 -8.04 7.66 2.75
N GLN A 352 -9.03 6.80 2.47
CA GLN A 352 -8.93 5.84 1.35
C GLN A 352 -9.01 6.51 -0.02
N ILE A 353 -9.68 7.67 -0.12
CA ILE A 353 -9.79 8.42 -1.37
C ILE A 353 -8.51 9.21 -1.64
N THR A 354 -8.01 9.90 -0.62
CA THR A 354 -6.80 10.73 -0.70
C THR A 354 -5.53 9.91 -0.83
N SER A 355 -5.49 8.68 -0.29
CA SER A 355 -4.35 7.78 -0.46
C SER A 355 -4.19 7.27 -1.90
N ASN A 356 -5.28 7.17 -2.66
CA ASN A 356 -5.26 6.81 -4.08
C ASN A 356 -4.81 7.97 -4.99
N LEU A 357 -4.77 9.20 -4.48
CA LEU A 357 -4.32 10.36 -5.24
C LEU A 357 -2.79 10.46 -5.25
N PRO A 358 -2.18 10.92 -6.35
CA PRO A 358 -0.75 11.24 -6.39
C PRO A 358 -0.36 12.26 -5.31
N LYS A 359 0.86 12.13 -4.77
CA LYS A 359 1.38 13.00 -3.69
C LYS A 359 1.21 14.49 -3.99
N SER A 360 1.46 14.92 -5.23
CA SER A 360 1.35 16.33 -5.64
C SER A 360 -0.09 16.88 -5.56
N ILE A 361 -1.08 16.08 -5.94
CA ILE A 361 -2.49 16.51 -5.88
C ILE A 361 -2.95 16.55 -4.43
N ARG A 362 -2.55 15.55 -3.64
CA ARG A 362 -2.84 15.51 -2.21
C ARG A 362 -2.24 16.72 -1.49
N ALA A 363 -0.96 17.02 -1.72
CA ALA A 363 -0.29 18.19 -1.15
C ALA A 363 -1.05 19.49 -1.48
N ASN A 364 -1.39 19.72 -2.74
CA ASN A 364 -2.14 20.93 -3.14
C ASN A 364 -3.54 21.00 -2.50
N ILE A 365 -4.21 19.87 -2.30
CA ILE A 365 -5.52 19.84 -1.61
C ILE A 365 -5.33 20.20 -0.14
N THR A 366 -4.37 19.57 0.54
CA THR A 366 -4.09 19.84 1.96
C THR A 366 -3.68 21.29 2.17
N GLU A 367 -2.83 21.82 1.29
CA GLU A 367 -2.40 23.22 1.30
C GLU A 367 -3.57 24.18 1.13
N TYR A 368 -4.43 23.97 0.13
CA TYR A 368 -5.60 24.81 -0.09
C TYR A 368 -6.59 24.77 1.09
N LEU A 369 -6.79 23.62 1.71
CA LEU A 369 -7.76 23.42 2.77
C LEU A 369 -7.27 23.92 4.14
N PHE A 370 -6.01 23.71 4.47
CA PHE A 370 -5.53 23.79 5.85
C PHE A 370 -4.42 24.80 6.09
N LEU A 371 -3.82 25.38 5.05
CA LEU A 371 -2.78 26.41 5.23
C LEU A 371 -3.25 27.58 6.12
N PRO A 372 -4.48 28.13 5.98
CA PRO A 372 -4.93 29.20 6.87
C PRO A 372 -5.05 28.77 8.33
N THR A 373 -5.47 27.52 8.57
CA THR A 373 -5.58 26.96 9.91
C THR A 373 -4.20 26.81 10.53
N VAL A 374 -3.26 26.19 9.81
CA VAL A 374 -1.90 25.92 10.30
C VAL A 374 -1.11 27.21 10.52
N ALA A 375 -1.30 28.24 9.69
CA ALA A 375 -0.64 29.53 9.86
C ALA A 375 -1.05 30.27 11.16
N ASN A 376 -2.26 30.02 11.68
CA ASN A 376 -2.76 30.66 12.90
C ASN A 376 -2.38 29.91 14.18
N VAL A 377 -1.87 28.69 14.06
CA VAL A 377 -1.44 27.86 15.20
C VAL A 377 -0.30 28.55 15.95
N TYR A 378 -0.34 28.50 17.29
CA TYR A 378 0.66 29.15 18.15
C TYR A 378 2.10 28.74 17.80
N LEU A 379 2.30 27.48 17.45
CA LEU A 379 3.59 26.89 17.14
C LEU A 379 4.30 27.58 15.96
N PHE A 380 3.55 28.02 14.96
CA PHE A 380 4.09 28.50 13.69
C PHE A 380 4.01 30.02 13.49
N GLN A 381 3.70 30.77 14.54
CA GLN A 381 3.64 32.22 14.48
C GLN A 381 5.00 32.81 14.12
N GLY A 382 5.05 33.66 13.09
CA GLY A 382 6.29 34.30 12.62
C GLY A 382 7.20 33.45 11.71
N THR A 383 6.78 32.22 11.37
CA THR A 383 7.50 31.37 10.40
C THR A 383 7.30 31.82 8.96
N SER A 384 8.21 31.44 8.06
CA SER A 384 8.10 31.75 6.63
C SER A 384 6.95 30.97 5.96
N MET A 385 6.40 31.54 4.88
CA MET A 385 5.37 30.85 4.11
C MET A 385 5.92 29.59 3.41
N ASP A 386 7.16 29.62 2.94
CA ASP A 386 7.80 28.46 2.29
C ASP A 386 7.91 27.27 3.25
N PHE A 387 8.26 27.53 4.52
CA PHE A 387 8.24 26.54 5.58
C PHE A 387 6.84 25.96 5.79
N LEU A 388 5.80 26.81 5.87
CA LEU A 388 4.42 26.36 6.02
C LEU A 388 3.94 25.52 4.84
N HIS A 389 4.29 25.88 3.60
CA HIS A 389 3.94 25.11 2.41
C HIS A 389 4.59 23.71 2.43
N GLN A 390 5.87 23.61 2.80
CA GLN A 390 6.57 22.32 2.93
C GLN A 390 5.94 21.46 4.03
N LEU A 391 5.58 22.09 5.16
CA LEU A 391 4.98 21.43 6.30
C LEU A 391 3.59 20.87 5.99
N VAL A 392 2.68 21.73 5.48
CA VAL A 392 1.29 21.35 5.17
C VAL A 392 1.21 20.31 4.05
N ALA A 393 2.17 20.29 3.11
CA ALA A 393 2.24 19.28 2.07
C ALA A 393 2.50 17.85 2.60
N GLU A 394 3.16 17.72 3.76
CA GLU A 394 3.44 16.43 4.40
C GLU A 394 2.38 16.00 5.44
N MET A 395 1.54 16.94 5.89
CA MET A 395 0.45 16.67 6.83
C MET A 395 -0.63 15.77 6.24
N GLN A 396 -1.19 14.90 7.07
CA GLN A 396 -2.28 14.00 6.72
C GLN A 396 -3.55 14.42 7.45
N ALA A 397 -4.61 14.71 6.70
CA ALA A 397 -5.90 15.05 7.29
C ALA A 397 -6.69 13.77 7.64
N GLU A 398 -7.14 13.70 8.89
CA GLU A 398 -7.85 12.55 9.45
C GLU A 398 -9.13 13.01 10.16
N TYR A 399 -10.11 12.10 10.22
CA TYR A 399 -11.36 12.33 10.94
C TYR A 399 -11.49 11.29 12.04
N TYR A 400 -11.60 11.77 13.27
CA TYR A 400 -11.87 10.97 14.45
C TYR A 400 -13.33 11.12 14.86
N ILE A 401 -13.96 9.99 15.18
CA ILE A 401 -15.34 9.98 15.67
C ILE A 401 -15.38 10.49 17.13
N PRO A 402 -16.54 10.91 17.67
CA PRO A 402 -16.66 11.29 19.07
C PRO A 402 -16.30 10.15 20.04
N LYS A 403 -15.68 10.50 21.18
CA LYS A 403 -15.23 9.60 22.25
C LYS A 403 -14.13 8.61 21.83
N GLU A 404 -13.32 9.02 20.87
CA GLU A 404 -12.14 8.28 20.43
C GLU A 404 -10.89 8.91 21.03
N ASP A 405 -10.00 8.06 21.54
CA ASP A 405 -8.74 8.49 22.13
C ASP A 405 -7.70 8.63 21.01
N ILE A 406 -7.31 9.88 20.73
CA ILE A 406 -6.31 10.23 19.71
C ILE A 406 -4.90 9.90 20.21
N ILE A 407 -4.64 10.21 21.49
CA ILE A 407 -3.38 9.96 22.19
C ILE A 407 -3.72 9.23 23.48
N ILE A 408 -2.97 8.19 23.80
CA ILE A 408 -3.10 7.44 25.05
C ILE A 408 -2.00 7.86 26.03
N HIS A 409 -2.33 7.91 27.32
CA HIS A 409 -1.34 8.15 28.39
C HIS A 409 -0.17 7.14 28.34
N ASN A 410 1.05 7.65 28.49
CA ASN A 410 2.34 6.93 28.37
C ASN A 410 2.62 6.28 27.01
N GLU A 411 1.92 6.72 25.96
CA GLU A 411 2.26 6.33 24.60
C GLU A 411 3.56 7.01 24.14
N SER A 412 4.35 6.28 23.33
CA SER A 412 5.56 6.82 22.72
C SER A 412 5.21 7.95 21.74
N PRO A 413 5.94 9.08 21.74
CA PRO A 413 5.60 10.23 20.91
C PRO A 413 6.00 10.03 19.44
N SER A 414 5.11 9.43 18.66
CA SER A 414 5.29 9.17 17.23
C SER A 414 4.87 10.35 16.36
N GLU A 415 3.76 10.98 16.71
CA GLU A 415 3.04 11.96 15.89
C GLU A 415 2.38 13.01 16.81
N PHE A 416 2.16 14.20 16.28
CA PHE A 416 1.34 15.22 16.94
C PHE A 416 0.21 15.67 16.02
N TYR A 417 -0.80 16.28 16.61
CA TYR A 417 -2.05 16.58 15.93
C TYR A 417 -2.42 18.05 16.08
N ILE A 418 -2.85 18.66 14.97
CA ILE A 418 -3.44 20.00 14.95
C ILE A 418 -4.94 19.84 14.72
N ILE A 419 -5.76 20.44 15.58
CA ILE A 419 -7.21 20.35 15.48
C ILE A 419 -7.68 21.37 14.45
N ALA A 420 -8.19 20.89 13.31
CA ALA A 420 -8.70 21.75 12.24
C ALA A 420 -10.15 22.17 12.46
N SER A 421 -10.97 21.23 12.93
CA SER A 421 -12.34 21.50 13.36
C SER A 421 -12.78 20.42 14.32
N GLY A 422 -13.35 20.76 15.48
CA GLY A 422 -13.72 19.75 16.46
C GLY A 422 -13.58 20.23 17.89
N ALA A 423 -13.54 19.28 18.81
CA ALA A 423 -13.19 19.57 20.20
C ALA A 423 -12.61 18.30 20.80
N VAL A 424 -11.48 18.46 21.50
CA VAL A 424 -10.76 17.36 22.15
C VAL A 424 -10.62 17.71 23.63
N GLU A 425 -10.94 16.78 24.50
CA GLU A 425 -10.72 16.89 25.94
C GLU A 425 -9.44 16.16 26.31
N VAL A 426 -8.56 16.85 27.03
CA VAL A 426 -7.33 16.29 27.57
C VAL A 426 -7.59 15.81 28.98
N LEU A 427 -7.38 14.51 29.21
CA LEU A 427 -7.66 13.79 30.43
C LEU A 427 -6.34 13.34 31.08
N MET A 428 -6.21 13.52 32.39
CA MET A 428 -5.16 12.89 33.19
C MET A 428 -5.75 11.75 34.01
N ILE A 429 -5.02 10.66 34.12
CA ILE A 429 -5.37 9.58 35.03
C ILE A 429 -4.63 9.83 36.34
N LYS A 430 -5.34 10.26 37.39
CA LYS A 430 -4.81 10.39 38.76
C LYS A 430 -5.53 9.40 39.66
N ASP A 431 -4.78 8.52 40.33
CA ASP A 431 -5.31 7.50 41.25
C ASP A 431 -6.41 6.62 40.64
N GLY A 432 -6.33 6.34 39.34
CA GLY A 432 -7.32 5.55 38.59
C GLY A 432 -8.58 6.31 38.16
N ASN A 433 -8.71 7.60 38.50
CA ASN A 433 -9.81 8.45 38.06
C ASN A 433 -9.39 9.38 36.92
N GLU A 434 -10.23 9.47 35.87
CA GLU A 434 -10.06 10.43 34.77
C GLU A 434 -10.45 11.84 35.25
N GLN A 435 -9.51 12.78 35.21
CA GLN A 435 -9.76 14.20 35.46
C GLN A 435 -9.50 15.01 34.19
N GLY A 436 -10.50 15.78 33.74
CA GLY A 436 -10.37 16.68 32.60
C GLY A 436 -9.54 17.92 32.93
N LEU A 437 -8.42 18.10 32.23
CA LEU A 437 -7.51 19.23 32.42
C LEU A 437 -7.83 20.42 31.52
N ALA A 438 -8.07 20.14 30.24
CA ALA A 438 -8.19 21.15 29.20
C ALA A 438 -9.13 20.68 28.10
N LYS A 439 -9.79 21.64 27.44
CA LYS A 439 -10.54 21.43 26.21
C LYS A 439 -9.84 22.20 25.12
N LEU A 440 -9.49 21.49 24.05
CA LEU A 440 -8.84 22.02 22.87
C LEU A 440 -9.88 22.20 21.77
N GLU A 441 -9.83 23.34 21.12
CA GLU A 441 -10.75 23.76 20.05
C GLU A 441 -10.00 23.92 18.72
N ASP A 442 -10.64 24.56 17.75
CA ASP A 442 -10.15 24.73 16.40
C ASP A 442 -8.90 25.63 16.39
N GLY A 443 -7.77 25.12 15.87
CA GLY A 443 -6.48 25.81 15.84
C GLY A 443 -5.50 25.41 16.94
N ASP A 444 -5.93 24.57 17.89
CA ASP A 444 -5.06 24.07 18.96
C ASP A 444 -4.24 22.84 18.53
N VAL A 445 -3.13 22.60 19.25
CA VAL A 445 -2.20 21.49 19.01
C VAL A 445 -2.15 20.56 20.22
N VAL A 446 -1.97 19.27 19.95
CA VAL A 446 -1.79 18.25 20.98
C VAL A 446 -0.68 17.26 20.61
N GLY A 447 0.18 16.98 21.60
CA GLY A 447 1.27 15.99 21.51
C GLY A 447 2.62 16.55 21.04
N GLU A 448 2.69 17.84 20.73
CA GLU A 448 3.84 18.53 20.14
C GLU A 448 5.10 18.48 21.02
N ILE A 449 4.95 18.67 22.33
CA ILE A 449 6.07 18.65 23.29
C ILE A 449 6.66 17.23 23.39
N GLY A 450 5.81 16.20 23.46
CA GLY A 450 6.26 14.82 23.45
C GLY A 450 7.06 14.49 22.19
N VAL A 451 6.63 14.97 21.01
CA VAL A 451 7.32 14.73 19.74
C VAL A 451 8.69 15.40 19.68
N VAL A 452 8.77 16.65 20.12
CA VAL A 452 10.02 17.44 20.11
C VAL A 452 11.01 16.95 21.16
N CYS A 453 10.57 16.79 22.40
CA CYS A 453 11.42 16.43 23.53
C CYS A 453 11.64 14.90 23.64
N TYR A 454 10.93 14.12 22.82
CA TYR A 454 10.95 12.66 22.85
C TYR A 454 10.58 12.07 24.23
N ILE A 455 9.53 12.64 24.84
CA ILE A 455 9.00 12.21 26.13
C ILE A 455 7.64 11.51 25.90
N PRO A 456 7.34 10.41 26.62
CA PRO A 456 6.00 9.79 26.60
C PRO A 456 4.89 10.80 26.91
N GLN A 457 3.72 10.63 26.28
CA GLN A 457 2.62 11.57 26.43
C GLN A 457 2.00 11.47 27.85
N PRO A 458 1.98 12.54 28.65
CA PRO A 458 1.55 12.46 30.06
C PRO A 458 0.02 12.42 30.22
N PHE A 459 -0.76 12.56 29.16
CA PHE A 459 -2.22 12.64 29.20
C PHE A 459 -2.86 11.79 28.09
N THR A 460 -4.15 11.53 28.23
CA THR A 460 -5.00 10.95 27.18
C THR A 460 -5.78 12.07 26.49
N ALA A 461 -5.80 12.12 25.16
CA ALA A 461 -6.57 13.11 24.40
C ALA A 461 -7.79 12.44 23.76
N ARG A 462 -9.01 12.77 24.22
CA ARG A 462 -10.28 12.15 23.80
C ARG A 462 -11.15 13.14 23.03
N THR A 463 -11.67 12.74 21.87
CA THR A 463 -12.60 13.59 21.11
C THR A 463 -13.96 13.74 21.80
N LEU A 464 -14.54 14.94 21.77
CA LEU A 464 -15.89 15.20 22.29
C LEU A 464 -16.96 15.16 21.19
N LYS A 465 -16.61 15.68 20.01
CA LYS A 465 -17.45 15.69 18.79
C LYS A 465 -16.62 15.16 17.62
N LEU A 466 -17.26 15.01 16.45
CA LEU A 466 -16.55 14.64 15.22
C LEU A 466 -15.43 15.66 15.00
N THR A 467 -14.19 15.20 15.04
CA THR A 467 -13.00 16.07 15.06
C THR A 467 -12.15 15.75 13.84
N GLN A 468 -11.89 16.78 13.06
CA GLN A 468 -10.94 16.78 11.98
C GLN A 468 -9.58 17.22 12.53
N VAL A 469 -8.58 16.38 12.36
CA VAL A 469 -7.21 16.64 12.81
C VAL A 469 -6.23 16.53 11.66
N LEU A 470 -5.14 17.28 11.74
CA LEU A 470 -3.99 17.16 10.87
C LEU A 470 -2.89 16.45 11.65
N ARG A 471 -2.49 15.30 11.14
CA ARG A 471 -1.44 14.47 11.71
C ARG A 471 -0.12 14.77 11.04
N LEU A 472 0.94 14.92 11.84
CA LEU A 472 2.30 15.05 11.34
C LEU A 472 3.26 14.12 12.08
N ASP A 473 3.98 13.31 11.30
CA ASP A 473 4.96 12.35 11.80
C ASP A 473 6.20 13.06 12.33
N ARG A 474 6.73 12.59 13.48
CA ARG A 474 7.95 13.14 14.10
C ARG A 474 9.12 13.22 13.14
N SER A 475 9.42 12.15 12.42
CA SER A 475 10.58 12.07 11.52
C SER A 475 10.52 13.15 10.43
N LYS A 476 9.34 13.37 9.87
CA LYS A 476 9.10 14.40 8.86
C LYS A 476 9.20 15.78 9.46
N PHE A 477 8.56 16.01 10.61
CA PHE A 477 8.61 17.30 11.29
C PHE A 477 10.04 17.73 11.60
N ILE A 478 10.83 16.84 12.21
CA ILE A 478 12.23 17.08 12.52
C ILE A 478 13.04 17.34 11.25
N SER A 479 12.83 16.57 10.17
CA SER A 479 13.54 16.81 8.90
C SER A 479 13.26 18.18 8.28
N ILE A 480 12.02 18.69 8.44
CA ILE A 480 11.61 20.00 7.89
C ILE A 480 12.20 21.14 8.73
N ILE A 481 12.18 21.01 10.07
CA ILE A 481 12.84 21.94 10.99
C ILE A 481 14.34 22.00 10.70
N GLN A 482 14.99 20.85 10.53
CA GLN A 482 16.43 20.77 10.25
C GLN A 482 16.81 21.39 8.89
N THR A 483 15.89 21.35 7.92
CA THR A 483 16.12 22.00 6.61
C THR A 483 15.99 23.52 6.71
N ASN A 484 15.14 24.02 7.62
CA ASN A 484 14.82 25.45 7.78
C ASN A 484 15.15 25.89 9.21
N VAL A 485 16.44 26.00 9.52
CA VAL A 485 16.95 26.25 10.89
C VAL A 485 16.37 27.52 11.52
N ASP A 486 16.30 28.62 10.76
CA ASP A 486 15.77 29.90 11.26
C ASP A 486 14.30 29.82 11.69
N ASP A 487 13.47 29.15 10.89
CA ASP A 487 12.06 28.95 11.24
C ASP A 487 11.89 27.89 12.33
N GLY A 488 12.77 26.89 12.36
CA GLY A 488 12.88 25.92 13.44
C GLY A 488 13.13 26.58 14.80
N GLN A 489 14.04 27.55 14.87
CA GLN A 489 14.31 28.30 16.09
C GLN A 489 13.07 29.06 16.57
N LYS A 490 12.35 29.72 15.65
CA LYS A 490 11.09 30.42 16.00
C LYS A 490 10.03 29.46 16.54
N VAL A 491 9.94 28.25 15.98
CA VAL A 491 9.03 27.20 16.47
C VAL A 491 9.37 26.85 17.92
N PHE A 492 10.65 26.67 18.26
CA PHE A 492 11.07 26.41 19.65
C PHE A 492 10.83 27.61 20.57
N ASP A 493 11.13 28.83 20.12
CA ASP A 493 10.89 30.05 20.89
C ASP A 493 9.39 30.21 21.19
N ASN A 494 8.51 29.90 20.22
CA ASN A 494 7.06 29.90 20.41
C ASN A 494 6.61 28.85 21.44
N MET A 495 7.20 27.64 21.43
CA MET A 495 6.90 26.61 22.44
C MET A 495 7.33 27.04 23.84
N VAL A 496 8.55 27.57 23.99
CA VAL A 496 9.06 28.05 25.29
C VAL A 496 8.19 29.20 25.80
N GLN A 497 7.85 30.17 24.95
CA GLN A 497 6.94 31.26 25.32
C GLN A 497 5.55 30.77 25.73
N HIS A 498 5.02 29.73 25.06
CA HIS A 498 3.73 29.15 25.40
C HIS A 498 3.75 28.54 26.80
N ILE A 499 4.80 27.78 27.12
CA ILE A 499 5.02 27.17 28.44
C ILE A 499 5.12 28.24 29.54
N HIS A 500 5.79 29.36 29.26
CA HIS A 500 5.95 30.47 30.22
C HIS A 500 4.68 31.29 30.44
N LYS A 501 3.95 31.64 29.37
CA LYS A 501 2.77 32.52 29.43
C LYS A 501 1.61 31.87 30.18
N ALA A 502 1.48 30.55 30.07
CA ALA A 502 0.56 29.76 30.84
C ALA A 502 1.27 28.45 31.19
N PRO A 503 1.66 28.21 32.47
CA PRO A 503 2.21 26.92 32.85
C PRO A 503 1.18 25.87 32.47
N ASP A 504 1.51 25.13 31.42
CA ASP A 504 0.55 24.31 30.73
C ASP A 504 0.18 23.18 31.68
N LYS A 505 -1.05 23.23 32.21
CA LYS A 505 -1.53 22.28 33.23
C LYS A 505 -1.41 20.83 32.76
N ARG A 506 -1.28 20.62 31.44
CA ARG A 506 -0.99 19.35 30.77
C ARG A 506 0.32 18.71 31.24
N TYR A 507 1.35 19.50 31.53
CA TYR A 507 2.69 19.01 31.85
C TYR A 507 3.11 19.28 33.30
N GLY A 508 2.42 20.18 34.02
CA GLY A 508 2.56 20.36 35.47
C GLY A 508 4.02 20.54 35.91
N ASN A 509 4.51 19.65 36.77
CA ASN A 509 5.87 19.69 37.34
C ASN A 509 6.98 19.41 36.31
N MET A 510 6.66 18.83 35.15
CA MET A 510 7.64 18.57 34.10
C MET A 510 7.98 19.82 33.29
N SER A 511 7.28 20.95 33.51
CA SER A 511 7.49 22.19 32.76
C SER A 511 8.94 22.68 32.80
N GLU A 512 9.60 22.63 33.97
CA GLU A 512 10.99 23.06 34.15
C GLU A 512 11.97 22.11 33.44
N GLU A 513 11.71 20.80 33.47
CA GLU A 513 12.52 19.80 32.76
C GLU A 513 12.36 19.92 31.24
N ILE A 514 11.12 20.13 30.76
CA ILE A 514 10.82 20.38 29.34
C ILE A 514 11.50 21.67 28.88
N GLU A 515 11.49 22.72 29.69
CA GLU A 515 12.18 23.97 29.38
C GLU A 515 13.69 23.77 29.28
N ALA A 516 14.29 23.02 30.21
CA ALA A 516 15.70 22.66 30.13
C ALA A 516 16.02 21.84 28.87
N LEU A 517 15.14 20.93 28.47
CA LEU A 517 15.26 20.12 27.26
C LEU A 517 15.09 20.94 25.97
N LEU A 518 14.15 21.90 25.94
CA LEU A 518 13.96 22.82 24.82
C LEU A 518 15.12 23.82 24.71
N ALA A 519 15.63 24.32 25.85
CA ALA A 519 16.81 25.20 25.93
C ALA A 519 18.11 24.48 25.54
N GLN A 520 18.19 23.16 25.74
CA GLN A 520 19.27 22.32 25.23
C GLN A 520 19.20 22.13 23.70
N GLY A 521 18.13 22.58 23.04
CA GLY A 521 17.98 22.53 21.59
C GLY A 521 18.21 21.12 21.07
N ILE A 522 17.51 20.11 21.61
CA ILE A 522 17.80 18.67 21.40
C ILE A 522 17.88 18.24 19.92
N ALA A 523 17.32 19.02 18.98
CA ALA A 523 17.45 18.79 17.54
C ALA A 523 18.64 19.50 16.84
N LEU A 524 19.32 20.43 17.54
CA LEU A 524 20.42 21.28 17.07
C LEU A 524 21.65 21.28 18.01
N SER A 525 21.67 20.50 19.10
CA SER A 525 22.86 20.46 19.98
C SER A 525 24.11 20.06 19.16
N LEU A 526 25.20 20.80 19.36
CA LEU A 526 26.48 20.58 18.66
C LEU A 526 26.94 19.10 18.78
N HIS A 527 26.63 18.47 19.92
CA HIS A 527 26.86 17.04 20.19
C HIS A 527 26.10 16.12 19.24
N TYR A 528 24.82 16.41 18.96
CA TYR A 528 24.02 15.60 18.04
C TYR A 528 24.51 15.75 16.61
N ILE A 529 24.87 16.97 16.20
CA ILE A 529 25.41 17.23 14.86
C ILE A 529 26.76 16.52 14.67
N ALA A 530 27.64 16.61 15.67
CA ALA A 530 28.91 15.90 15.70
C ALA A 530 28.73 14.37 15.69
N ARG A 531 27.73 13.85 16.41
CA ARG A 531 27.35 12.42 16.42
C ARG A 531 26.78 11.91 15.10
N GLN A 532 26.17 12.78 14.29
CA GLN A 532 25.64 12.42 12.96
C GLN A 532 26.68 12.61 11.84
N GLY A 533 27.81 13.28 12.11
CA GLY A 533 28.85 13.53 11.11
C GLY A 533 28.48 14.56 10.03
N ASN A 534 27.54 15.47 10.33
CA ASN A 534 27.09 16.46 9.35
C ASN A 534 27.95 17.73 9.39
N LEU A 535 29.01 17.76 8.56
CA LEU A 535 29.98 18.84 8.49
C LEU A 535 29.35 20.23 8.23
N GLN A 536 28.40 20.33 7.30
CA GLN A 536 27.86 21.64 6.90
C GLN A 536 27.02 22.27 8.01
N LEU A 537 26.21 21.48 8.72
CA LEU A 537 25.46 21.99 9.86
C LEU A 537 26.38 22.35 11.02
N LEU A 538 27.45 21.57 11.23
CA LEU A 538 28.44 21.83 12.26
C LEU A 538 29.17 23.16 12.01
N GLU A 539 29.60 23.41 10.77
CA GLU A 539 30.25 24.65 10.35
C GLU A 539 29.32 25.86 10.49
N ASN A 540 28.06 25.74 10.07
CA ASN A 540 27.08 26.82 10.21
C ASN A 540 26.87 27.20 11.68
N GLN A 541 26.82 26.21 12.57
CA GLN A 541 26.54 26.46 13.99
C GLN A 541 27.74 26.99 14.77
N LEU A 542 28.95 26.54 14.43
CA LEU A 542 30.18 27.14 14.95
C LEU A 542 30.37 28.59 14.46
N ASN A 543 29.97 28.90 13.22
CA ASN A 543 29.95 30.28 12.70
C ASN A 543 28.95 31.20 13.43
N LEU A 544 27.92 30.63 14.07
CA LEU A 544 26.96 31.36 14.90
C LEU A 544 27.49 31.66 16.32
N GLY A 545 28.70 31.17 16.67
CA GLY A 545 29.38 31.49 17.93
C GLY A 545 29.06 30.54 19.08
N GLU A 546 28.54 29.34 18.81
CA GLU A 546 28.38 28.29 19.83
C GLU A 546 29.76 27.82 20.34
N ASP A 547 29.84 27.56 21.65
CA ASP A 547 31.07 27.12 22.30
C ASP A 547 31.39 25.66 21.91
N PRO A 548 32.51 25.40 21.22
CA PRO A 548 32.91 24.05 20.80
C PRO A 548 33.30 23.12 21.96
N ASN A 549 33.45 23.66 23.18
CA ASN A 549 33.78 22.91 24.40
C ASN A 549 32.60 22.70 25.34
N LYS A 550 31.41 23.15 24.95
CA LYS A 550 30.18 22.94 25.73
C LYS A 550 29.96 21.45 25.95
N THR A 551 29.69 21.03 27.19
CA THR A 551 29.53 19.61 27.54
C THR A 551 28.08 19.17 27.63
N ASP A 552 27.80 17.89 27.36
CA ASP A 552 26.52 17.24 27.65
C ASP A 552 26.39 16.83 29.15
N HIS A 553 25.28 16.17 29.51
CA HIS A 553 25.02 15.69 30.89
C HIS A 553 26.04 14.64 31.38
N LYS A 554 26.83 14.05 30.47
CA LYS A 554 27.90 13.09 30.77
C LYS A 554 29.29 13.76 30.80
N GLY A 555 29.35 15.09 30.66
CA GLY A 555 30.61 15.82 30.57
C GLY A 555 31.30 15.69 29.22
N ARG A 556 30.66 15.07 28.21
CA ARG A 556 31.24 14.87 26.87
C ARG A 556 31.15 16.14 26.08
N THR A 557 32.19 16.45 25.31
CA THR A 557 32.17 17.53 24.32
C THR A 557 31.75 17.01 22.94
N PRO A 558 31.38 17.88 21.98
CA PRO A 558 31.08 17.49 20.60
C PRO A 558 32.26 16.75 19.94
N LEU A 559 33.49 17.07 20.36
CA LEU A 559 34.70 16.38 19.92
C LEU A 559 34.72 14.90 20.36
N HIS A 560 34.18 14.55 21.54
CA HIS A 560 34.04 13.15 21.97
C HIS A 560 33.09 12.39 21.04
N GLU A 561 31.95 12.98 20.69
CA GLU A 561 30.96 12.32 19.82
C GLU A 561 31.47 12.15 18.38
N ALA A 562 32.16 13.15 17.83
CA ALA A 562 32.79 13.03 16.51
C ALA A 562 33.92 11.99 16.49
N ALA A 563 34.73 11.93 17.55
CA ALA A 563 35.82 10.97 17.69
C ALA A 563 35.32 9.53 17.87
N ALA A 564 34.28 9.32 18.68
CA ALA A 564 33.67 8.01 18.94
C ALA A 564 33.01 7.37 17.70
N HIS A 565 32.73 8.15 16.65
CA HIS A 565 32.14 7.67 15.40
C HIS A 565 33.10 7.79 14.19
N GLY A 566 34.32 8.29 14.39
CA GLY A 566 35.34 8.35 13.34
C GLY A 566 35.13 9.43 12.28
N TYR A 567 34.39 10.51 12.57
CA TYR A 567 34.12 11.57 11.59
C TYR A 567 35.29 12.57 11.49
N GLU A 568 36.31 12.21 10.72
CA GLU A 568 37.56 12.97 10.55
C GLU A 568 37.35 14.47 10.24
N GLU A 569 36.52 14.78 9.24
CA GLU A 569 36.30 16.17 8.83
C GLU A 569 35.59 17.00 9.91
N CYS A 570 34.70 16.39 10.70
CA CYS A 570 34.06 17.04 11.83
C CYS A 570 35.06 17.28 12.98
N VAL A 571 35.96 16.32 13.25
CA VAL A 571 37.02 16.47 14.24
C VAL A 571 37.97 17.60 13.83
N ARG A 572 38.36 17.67 12.55
CA ARG A 572 39.21 18.74 12.01
C ARG A 572 38.57 20.11 12.20
N LEU A 573 37.30 20.25 11.81
CA LEU A 573 36.56 21.50 11.95
C LEU A 573 36.43 21.92 13.43
N LEU A 574 36.10 21.00 14.34
CA LEU A 574 35.98 21.30 15.77
C LEU A 574 37.31 21.80 16.37
N LEU A 575 38.43 21.18 16.00
CA LEU A 575 39.77 21.61 16.42
C LEU A 575 40.15 22.98 15.85
N GLU A 576 39.78 23.28 14.60
CA GLU A 576 39.99 24.59 13.98
C GLU A 576 39.26 25.73 14.72
N TYR A 577 38.09 25.43 15.28
CA TYR A 577 37.30 26.38 16.08
C TYR A 577 37.70 26.41 17.57
N GLY A 578 38.75 25.67 17.97
CA GLY A 578 39.32 25.75 19.31
C GLY A 578 38.76 24.73 20.32
N SER A 579 38.24 23.59 19.86
CA SER A 579 37.94 22.47 20.77
C SER A 579 39.20 22.00 21.51
N GLU A 580 39.07 21.77 22.81
CA GLU A 580 40.14 21.24 23.65
C GLU A 580 40.27 19.72 23.46
N PRO A 581 41.40 19.22 22.92
CA PRO A 581 41.57 17.81 22.58
C PRO A 581 41.77 16.89 23.80
N ASN A 582 42.05 17.47 24.98
CA ASN A 582 42.31 16.76 26.23
C ASN A 582 41.18 16.92 27.26
N TYR A 583 40.03 17.46 26.85
CA TYR A 583 38.86 17.58 27.73
C TYR A 583 38.40 16.19 28.19
N ARG A 584 38.04 16.06 29.47
CA ARG A 584 37.65 14.77 30.08
C ARG A 584 36.15 14.73 30.32
N ASP A 585 35.52 13.62 29.95
CA ASP A 585 34.14 13.35 30.35
C ASP A 585 34.04 12.91 31.82
N ASN A 586 32.82 12.68 32.33
CA ASN A 586 32.60 12.27 33.72
C ASN A 586 33.22 10.90 34.07
N ASP A 587 33.50 10.07 33.05
CA ASP A 587 34.19 8.79 33.19
C ASP A 587 35.72 8.94 33.05
N GLY A 588 36.23 10.17 32.88
CA GLY A 588 37.65 10.47 32.68
C GLY A 588 38.16 10.13 31.27
N SER A 589 37.29 9.82 30.32
CA SER A 589 37.65 9.51 28.94
C SER A 589 37.98 10.80 28.18
N VAL A 590 38.91 10.70 27.24
CA VAL A 590 39.37 11.80 26.37
C VAL A 590 39.00 11.44 24.92
N PRO A 591 38.74 12.40 24.00
CA PRO A 591 38.34 12.08 22.62
C PRO A 591 39.28 11.10 21.91
N LEU A 592 40.58 11.17 22.18
CA LEU A 592 41.56 10.21 21.65
C LEU A 592 41.33 8.78 22.15
N GLY A 593 40.92 8.60 23.41
CA GLY A 593 40.57 7.30 23.98
C GLY A 593 39.33 6.70 23.31
N GLU A 594 38.33 7.52 23.02
CA GLU A 594 37.11 7.11 22.31
C GLU A 594 37.38 6.72 20.85
N ALA A 595 38.22 7.49 20.14
CA ALA A 595 38.64 7.15 18.77
C ALA A 595 39.37 5.80 18.72
N LEU A 596 40.24 5.53 19.71
CA LEU A 596 40.97 4.27 19.82
C LEU A 596 40.05 3.11 20.18
N ALA A 597 39.14 3.29 21.14
CA ALA A 597 38.13 2.28 21.49
C ALA A 597 37.23 1.92 20.30
N GLY A 598 36.89 2.91 19.45
CA GLY A 598 36.17 2.71 18.19
C GLY A 598 36.99 2.15 17.04
N GLY A 599 38.32 2.05 17.17
CA GLY A 599 39.23 1.55 16.13
C GLY A 599 39.49 2.52 14.97
N TYR A 600 39.25 3.82 15.16
CA TYR A 600 39.40 4.84 14.11
C TYR A 600 40.81 5.43 14.10
N GLU A 601 41.71 4.79 13.35
CA GLU A 601 43.14 5.13 13.33
C GLU A 601 43.44 6.53 12.76
N THR A 602 42.73 6.96 11.72
CA THR A 602 42.94 8.27 11.09
C THR A 602 42.49 9.42 11.98
N THR A 603 41.37 9.26 12.69
CA THR A 603 40.91 10.27 13.66
C THR A 603 41.78 10.30 14.90
N ALA A 604 42.27 9.14 15.37
CA ALA A 604 43.23 9.06 16.46
C ALA A 604 44.56 9.76 16.11
N ALA A 605 45.07 9.55 14.89
CA ALA A 605 46.27 10.23 14.40
C ALA A 605 46.06 11.76 14.35
N LEU A 606 44.94 12.21 13.79
CA LEU A 606 44.59 13.64 13.69
C LEU A 606 44.46 14.30 15.08
N LEU A 607 43.85 13.62 16.05
CA LEU A 607 43.76 14.12 17.43
C LEU A 607 45.14 14.19 18.09
N TYR A 608 45.99 13.18 17.89
CA TYR A 608 47.34 13.14 18.47
C TYR A 608 48.26 14.24 17.89
N GLU A 609 48.18 14.47 16.58
CA GLU A 609 48.87 15.56 15.88
C GLU A 609 48.45 16.93 16.40
N ASN A 610 47.17 17.09 16.78
CA ASN A 610 46.62 18.31 17.37
C ASN A 610 46.77 18.38 18.91
N GLY A 611 47.66 17.57 19.50
CA GLY A 611 48.04 17.70 20.91
C GLY A 611 47.21 16.87 21.89
N ALA A 612 46.35 15.96 21.43
CA ALA A 612 45.70 14.99 22.30
C ALA A 612 46.73 14.01 22.91
N ARG A 613 46.61 13.72 24.20
CA ARG A 613 47.51 12.81 24.93
C ARG A 613 46.70 11.91 25.86
N LEU A 614 47.17 10.68 26.04
CA LEU A 614 46.58 9.72 26.97
C LEU A 614 47.34 9.81 28.30
N THR A 615 46.72 10.40 29.30
CA THR A 615 47.31 10.58 30.64
C THR A 615 46.87 9.46 31.59
N PRO A 616 47.67 9.10 32.63
CA PRO A 616 47.28 8.07 33.61
C PRO A 616 45.99 8.39 34.38
N GLU A 617 45.66 9.68 34.48
CA GLU A 617 44.45 10.21 35.10
C GLU A 617 43.22 10.14 34.18
N SER A 618 43.41 9.73 32.92
CA SER A 618 42.31 9.45 32.00
C SER A 618 41.93 7.98 32.07
N ASN A 619 40.73 7.63 31.60
CA ASN A 619 40.22 6.26 31.54
C ASN A 619 41.04 5.33 30.61
N SER A 620 42.18 5.80 30.09
CA SER A 620 43.11 5.04 29.25
C SER A 620 43.61 3.76 29.92
N GLY A 621 43.79 3.74 31.24
CA GLY A 621 44.20 2.53 31.96
C GLY A 621 43.14 1.42 31.90
N LYS A 622 41.86 1.79 32.01
CA LYS A 622 40.72 0.89 31.87
C LYS A 622 40.53 0.43 30.43
N LEU A 623 40.61 1.35 29.46
CA LEU A 623 40.52 1.02 28.02
C LEU A 623 41.65 0.10 27.57
N PHE A 624 42.87 0.31 28.08
CA PHE A 624 44.02 -0.55 27.80
C PHE A 624 43.84 -1.96 28.42
N CYS A 625 43.28 -2.06 29.63
CA CYS A 625 42.91 -3.34 30.22
C CYS A 625 41.79 -4.04 29.44
N LEU A 626 40.78 -3.31 28.96
CA LEU A 626 39.69 -3.85 28.15
C LEU A 626 40.21 -4.42 26.81
N ALA A 627 41.11 -3.70 26.14
CA ALA A 627 41.77 -4.20 24.93
C ALA A 627 42.55 -5.51 25.20
N ALA A 628 43.09 -5.67 26.40
CA ALA A 628 43.77 -6.89 26.83
C ALA A 628 42.80 -8.04 27.16
N THR A 629 41.64 -7.77 27.78
CA THR A 629 40.60 -8.79 28.00
C THR A 629 40.04 -9.32 26.68
N GLU A 630 39.85 -8.44 25.69
CA GLU A 630 39.36 -8.82 24.36
C GLU A 630 40.42 -9.52 23.51
N GLY A 631 41.69 -9.48 23.92
CA GLY A 631 42.81 -10.03 23.15
C GLY A 631 43.17 -9.20 21.90
N ASN A 632 42.75 -7.94 21.83
CA ASN A 632 42.95 -7.08 20.68
C ASN A 632 44.38 -6.51 20.65
N ARG A 633 45.33 -7.33 20.18
CA ARG A 633 46.76 -7.00 20.07
C ARG A 633 47.05 -5.80 19.16
N MET A 634 46.18 -5.51 18.19
CA MET A 634 46.32 -4.35 17.30
C MET A 634 45.99 -3.06 18.06
N LEU A 635 44.89 -3.04 18.79
CA LEU A 635 44.51 -1.91 19.63
C LEU A 635 45.53 -1.66 20.76
N LEU A 636 46.03 -2.72 21.40
CA LEU A 636 47.12 -2.62 22.39
C LEU A 636 48.39 -2.01 21.78
N ARG A 637 48.74 -2.38 20.55
CA ARG A 637 49.89 -1.78 19.85
C ARG A 637 49.67 -0.29 19.61
N GLN A 638 48.49 0.11 19.14
CA GLN A 638 48.15 1.52 18.90
C GLN A 638 48.20 2.33 20.19
N PHE A 639 47.64 1.83 21.29
CA PHE A 639 47.74 2.48 22.60
C PHE A 639 49.19 2.73 23.04
N LEU A 640 50.10 1.75 22.81
CA LEU A 640 51.53 1.90 23.09
C LEU A 640 52.22 2.91 22.15
N GLU A 641 51.83 2.96 20.88
CA GLU A 641 52.34 3.93 19.90
C GLU A 641 51.93 5.37 20.26
N TYR A 642 50.73 5.56 20.84
CA TYR A 642 50.27 6.86 21.34
C TYR A 642 50.76 7.21 22.75
N GLY A 643 51.70 6.43 23.30
CA GLY A 643 52.48 6.79 24.49
C GLY A 643 51.91 6.33 25.83
N ILE A 644 51.00 5.35 25.85
CA ILE A 644 50.57 4.71 27.11
C ILE A 644 51.70 3.83 27.67
N ASP A 645 51.92 3.93 28.98
CA ASP A 645 52.78 2.99 29.71
C ASP A 645 52.12 1.60 29.75
N VAL A 646 52.89 0.56 29.40
CA VAL A 646 52.47 -0.85 29.41
C VAL A 646 51.96 -1.25 30.81
N ASN A 647 52.49 -0.62 31.85
CA ASN A 647 52.15 -0.88 33.24
C ASN A 647 51.10 0.09 33.81
N VAL A 648 50.38 0.82 32.95
CA VAL A 648 49.27 1.67 33.37
C VAL A 648 48.23 0.85 34.13
N ARG A 649 47.68 1.47 35.18
CA ARG A 649 46.74 0.83 36.10
C ARG A 649 45.33 1.36 35.84
N SER A 650 44.34 0.48 35.85
CA SER A 650 42.93 0.86 35.87
C SER A 650 42.54 1.45 37.24
N ASP A 651 41.32 1.96 37.35
CA ASP A 651 40.73 2.41 38.62
C ASP A 651 40.67 1.30 39.67
N GLU A 652 40.68 0.03 39.26
CA GLU A 652 40.73 -1.14 40.16
C GLU A 652 42.17 -1.57 40.49
N GLY A 653 43.16 -0.81 39.99
CA GLY A 653 44.57 -1.09 40.14
C GLY A 653 45.09 -2.17 39.21
N TRP A 654 44.30 -2.63 38.25
CA TRP A 654 44.67 -3.71 37.33
C TRP A 654 45.60 -3.21 36.24
N THR A 655 46.59 -4.02 35.90
CA THR A 655 47.38 -3.82 34.67
C THR A 655 46.77 -4.64 33.54
N ALA A 656 47.09 -4.29 32.28
CA ALA A 656 46.68 -5.08 31.12
C ALA A 656 47.10 -6.55 31.21
N LEU A 657 48.19 -6.84 31.95
CA LEU A 657 48.65 -8.21 32.21
C LEU A 657 47.70 -8.98 33.14
N HIS A 658 47.11 -8.35 34.16
CA HIS A 658 46.06 -8.99 34.99
C HIS A 658 44.85 -9.38 34.14
N ALA A 659 44.39 -8.45 33.29
CA ALA A 659 43.26 -8.65 32.38
C ALA A 659 43.51 -9.81 31.40
N ALA A 660 44.69 -9.85 30.77
CA ALA A 660 45.06 -10.91 29.83
C ALA A 660 45.22 -12.29 30.50
N VAL A 661 45.72 -12.33 31.75
CA VAL A 661 45.86 -13.59 32.50
C VAL A 661 44.51 -14.13 32.94
N ARG A 662 43.61 -13.27 33.44
CA ARG A 662 42.24 -13.66 33.84
C ARG A 662 41.46 -14.32 32.71
N GLU A 663 41.55 -13.78 31.50
CA GLU A 663 40.86 -14.31 30.33
C GLU A 663 41.64 -15.44 29.63
N ASN A 664 42.75 -15.92 30.23
CA ASN A 664 43.62 -16.97 29.68
C ASN A 664 44.16 -16.68 28.25
N GLN A 665 44.43 -15.40 27.95
CA GLN A 665 44.82 -14.92 26.62
C GLN A 665 46.34 -15.03 26.38
N LYS A 666 46.86 -16.26 26.23
CA LYS A 666 48.31 -16.56 26.11
C LYS A 666 49.08 -15.66 25.14
N GLN A 667 48.54 -15.42 23.95
CA GLN A 667 49.20 -14.61 22.92
C GLN A 667 49.28 -13.12 23.29
N THR A 668 48.31 -12.63 24.06
CA THR A 668 48.26 -11.25 24.56
C THR A 668 49.18 -11.09 25.76
N VAL A 669 49.25 -12.08 26.65
CA VAL A 669 50.22 -12.16 27.75
C VAL A 669 51.65 -12.13 27.20
N GLU A 670 51.96 -12.98 26.22
CA GLU A 670 53.27 -12.99 25.55
C GLU A 670 53.60 -11.63 24.91
N PHE A 671 52.63 -11.04 24.20
CA PHE A 671 52.80 -9.73 23.58
C PHE A 671 53.09 -8.62 24.61
N LEU A 672 52.34 -8.57 25.72
CA LEU A 672 52.53 -7.58 26.77
C LEU A 672 53.87 -7.75 27.49
N LEU A 673 54.30 -8.98 27.76
CA LEU A 673 55.61 -9.27 28.37
C LEU A 673 56.76 -8.87 27.44
N VAL A 674 56.67 -9.17 26.14
CA VAL A 674 57.64 -8.71 25.12
C VAL A 674 57.71 -7.18 25.05
N LYS A 675 56.60 -6.49 25.35
CA LYS A 675 56.54 -5.03 25.41
C LYS A 675 56.97 -4.44 26.75
N GLY A 676 57.33 -5.25 27.75
CA GLY A 676 57.87 -4.80 29.03
C GLY A 676 56.86 -4.70 30.17
N ALA A 677 55.73 -5.43 30.09
CA ALA A 677 54.80 -5.55 31.21
C ALA A 677 55.47 -6.25 32.42
N ASP A 678 55.33 -5.68 33.61
CA ASP A 678 55.88 -6.26 34.84
C ASP A 678 54.86 -7.20 35.51
N PRO A 679 55.15 -8.52 35.62
CA PRO A 679 54.28 -9.49 36.27
C PRO A 679 54.21 -9.38 37.80
N ARG A 680 54.91 -8.42 38.41
CA ARG A 680 55.00 -8.26 39.88
C ARG A 680 54.16 -7.11 40.43
N ILE A 681 53.56 -6.30 39.57
CA ILE A 681 52.72 -5.18 40.01
C ILE A 681 51.44 -5.78 40.60
N PRO A 682 51.12 -5.56 41.89
CA PRO A 682 49.88 -6.07 42.47
C PRO A 682 48.71 -5.13 42.17
N ASP A 683 47.51 -5.69 42.06
CA ASP A 683 46.24 -4.95 42.02
C ASP A 683 45.89 -4.30 43.38
N LYS A 684 44.69 -3.70 43.52
CA LYS A 684 44.25 -3.09 44.78
C LYS A 684 44.03 -4.10 45.91
N GLN A 685 43.83 -5.37 45.58
CA GLN A 685 43.66 -6.48 46.51
C GLN A 685 44.99 -7.12 46.91
N GLY A 686 46.10 -6.68 46.31
CA GLY A 686 47.44 -7.21 46.57
C GLY A 686 47.78 -8.44 45.72
N VAL A 687 46.91 -8.85 44.81
CA VAL A 687 47.10 -10.01 43.93
C VAL A 687 47.97 -9.59 42.75
N THR A 688 48.99 -10.37 42.43
CA THR A 688 49.83 -10.15 41.24
C THR A 688 49.30 -10.97 40.06
N PRO A 689 49.59 -10.62 38.79
CA PRO A 689 49.21 -11.43 37.63
C PRO A 689 49.69 -12.88 37.73
N LEU A 690 50.85 -13.11 38.36
CA LEU A 690 51.37 -14.44 38.64
C LEU A 690 50.51 -15.20 39.67
N ALA A 691 50.15 -14.55 40.78
CA ALA A 691 49.26 -15.13 41.78
C ALA A 691 47.87 -15.46 41.19
N LEU A 692 47.37 -14.60 40.30
CA LEU A 692 46.10 -14.80 39.61
C LEU A 692 46.14 -16.01 38.67
N ALA A 693 47.24 -16.23 37.94
CA ALA A 693 47.43 -17.44 37.12
C ALA A 693 47.47 -18.73 37.97
N GLN A 694 47.99 -18.66 39.19
CA GLN A 694 48.08 -19.77 40.13
C GLN A 694 46.72 -20.09 40.77
N GLU A 695 45.95 -19.07 41.17
CA GLU A 695 44.60 -19.23 41.72
C GLU A 695 43.64 -19.88 40.70
N GLU A 696 43.73 -19.50 39.43
CA GLU A 696 42.88 -20.02 38.35
C GLU A 696 43.42 -21.32 37.69
N ASN A 697 44.54 -21.88 38.19
CA ASN A 697 45.21 -23.10 37.68
C ASN A 697 45.68 -23.06 36.21
N TYR A 698 46.13 -21.90 35.72
CA TYR A 698 46.64 -21.73 34.34
C TYR A 698 48.13 -22.07 34.21
N SER A 699 48.47 -23.36 34.30
CA SER A 699 49.86 -23.88 34.27
C SER A 699 50.71 -23.43 33.07
N GLU A 700 50.12 -23.25 31.89
CA GLU A 700 50.84 -22.72 30.72
C GLU A 700 51.21 -21.23 30.85
N LEU A 701 50.34 -20.43 31.46
CA LEU A 701 50.59 -19.01 31.70
C LEU A 701 51.53 -18.79 32.88
N GLU A 702 51.44 -19.61 33.92
CA GLU A 702 52.37 -19.61 35.03
C GLU A 702 53.81 -19.85 34.55
N ASN A 703 54.02 -20.90 33.73
CA ASN A 703 55.32 -21.17 33.12
C ASN A 703 55.81 -19.98 32.27
N LEU A 704 54.90 -19.34 31.52
CA LEU A 704 55.23 -18.19 30.67
C LEU A 704 55.60 -16.96 31.51
N LEU A 705 54.86 -16.64 32.57
CA LEU A 705 55.14 -15.52 33.48
C LEU A 705 56.42 -15.72 34.30
N VAL A 706 56.72 -16.96 34.71
CA VAL A 706 57.96 -17.33 35.43
C VAL A 706 59.18 -17.33 34.50
N SER A 707 58.99 -17.69 33.22
CA SER A 707 60.08 -17.73 32.23
C SER A 707 60.65 -16.36 31.83
N PHE A 708 59.97 -15.26 32.19
CA PHE A 708 60.42 -13.89 31.98
C PHE A 708 60.96 -13.25 33.29
N PRO A 709 62.25 -13.46 33.65
CA PRO A 709 62.86 -12.76 34.77
C PRO A 709 63.12 -11.29 34.43
N SER A 710 62.63 -10.40 35.29
CA SER A 710 62.84 -8.95 35.24
C SER A 710 64.32 -8.58 35.09
N THR A 711 64.58 -7.59 34.23
CA THR A 711 65.86 -6.94 33.86
C THR A 711 66.55 -7.48 32.60
N SER A 712 66.12 -6.98 31.43
CA SER A 712 67.08 -6.59 30.41
C SER A 712 66.89 -5.11 30.11
N LYS A 713 67.93 -4.32 30.34
CA LYS A 713 68.11 -3.05 29.66
C LYS A 713 68.13 -3.37 28.18
N VAL A 714 67.00 -3.23 27.49
CA VAL A 714 67.05 -3.02 26.05
C VAL A 714 67.53 -1.59 25.90
N ASN A 715 68.73 -1.46 25.34
CA ASN A 715 69.33 -0.20 24.96
C ASN A 715 68.27 0.71 24.33
N GLN A 716 68.36 1.99 24.63
CA GLN A 716 67.90 3.03 23.72
C GLN A 716 68.49 2.71 22.34
N THR A 717 67.77 1.98 21.50
CA THR A 717 67.74 2.36 20.11
C THR A 717 66.92 3.62 20.12
N GLU A 718 67.63 4.76 20.05
CA GLU A 718 67.12 5.95 19.41
C GLU A 718 66.36 5.50 18.16
N VAL A 719 65.05 5.32 18.28
CA VAL A 719 64.18 5.66 17.17
C VAL A 719 64.35 7.16 17.11
N LYS A 720 65.22 7.61 16.20
CA LYS A 720 65.20 8.99 15.74
C LYS A 720 63.74 9.38 15.67
N VAL A 721 63.36 10.30 16.55
CA VAL A 721 62.24 11.18 16.28
C VAL A 721 62.51 11.64 14.85
N LYS A 722 61.71 11.17 13.88
CA LYS A 722 61.51 12.01 12.72
C LYS A 722 60.89 13.24 13.33
N GLU A 723 61.70 14.26 13.56
CA GLU A 723 61.26 15.62 13.37
C GLU A 723 60.62 15.58 11.98
N ILE A 724 59.31 15.38 11.96
CA ILE A 724 58.52 15.90 10.86
C ILE A 724 58.73 17.38 11.04
N GLU A 725 59.57 17.95 10.16
CA GLU A 725 59.75 19.39 10.05
C GLU A 725 58.37 20.02 10.17
N VAL A 726 58.23 20.83 11.21
CA VAL A 726 57.11 21.73 11.37
C VAL A 726 57.15 22.66 10.15
N LYS A 727 56.43 22.31 9.08
CA LYS A 727 55.94 23.32 8.16
C LYS A 727 54.88 24.09 8.93
N LYS A 728 55.33 25.14 9.61
CA LYS A 728 54.47 26.28 9.95
C LYS A 728 53.85 26.77 8.65
N HIS A 729 52.69 26.26 8.28
CA HIS A 729 51.76 27.06 7.50
C HIS A 729 51.13 28.07 8.45
N SER A 730 51.92 29.11 8.74
CA SER A 730 51.34 30.42 8.90
C SER A 730 50.74 30.78 7.53
N SER A 731 49.44 30.58 7.39
CA SER A 731 48.65 31.36 6.46
C SER A 731 47.45 31.89 7.22
N ARG A 732 47.68 33.06 7.80
CA ARG A 732 46.70 34.15 7.87
C ARG A 732 45.76 34.04 6.66
N PHE A 733 44.49 33.78 6.90
CA PHE A 733 43.44 34.22 5.98
C PHE A 733 42.35 34.90 6.80
N SER A 734 42.60 36.18 7.05
CA SER A 734 41.57 37.17 7.30
C SER A 734 40.61 37.22 6.10
N ARG A 735 39.31 37.16 6.42
CA ARG A 735 38.14 37.43 5.57
C ARG A 735 38.39 38.45 4.45
N THR A 736 37.92 38.14 3.23
CA THR A 736 36.92 38.95 2.49
C THR A 736 36.53 38.32 1.14
N ASN A 737 35.21 38.29 0.91
CA ASN A 737 34.38 38.31 -0.32
C ASN A 737 35.06 38.38 -1.70
N PHE A 738 34.53 37.60 -2.66
CA PHE A 738 34.06 37.98 -4.02
C PHE A 738 33.73 36.66 -4.76
N GLU A 739 32.45 36.30 -4.90
CA GLU A 739 31.63 36.51 -6.10
C GLU A 739 31.88 35.51 -7.26
N THR A 740 30.83 34.68 -7.47
CA THR A 740 30.25 34.23 -8.76
C THR A 740 30.97 33.26 -9.72
N GLU A 741 30.14 32.26 -10.10
CA GLU A 741 30.00 31.58 -11.40
C GLU A 741 31.08 30.57 -11.81
N ARG A 742 30.76 29.27 -11.75
CA ARG A 742 30.05 28.45 -12.77
C ARG A 742 30.89 28.13 -14.00
N ASP A 743 30.79 26.86 -14.37
CA ASP A 743 31.16 26.24 -15.63
C ASP A 743 32.63 25.87 -15.84
N VAL A 744 33.01 24.68 -15.35
CA VAL A 744 33.34 23.58 -16.27
C VAL A 744 32.78 22.26 -15.72
N LEU A 745 31.71 21.84 -16.36
CA LEU A 745 31.10 20.52 -16.31
C LEU A 745 32.09 19.39 -16.69
N LYS A 746 31.85 18.23 -16.06
CA LYS A 746 31.96 16.88 -16.64
C LYS A 746 33.38 16.38 -16.97
N SER A 747 33.92 15.58 -16.06
CA SER A 747 34.38 14.24 -16.43
C SER A 747 34.51 13.37 -15.18
N ALA A 748 34.27 12.07 -15.31
CA ALA A 748 34.37 11.02 -14.28
C ALA A 748 33.21 10.87 -13.28
N MET A 749 31.98 10.72 -13.79
CA MET A 749 31.03 9.78 -13.17
C MET A 749 31.23 8.41 -13.80
N ASN A 750 31.97 7.53 -13.11
CA ASN A 750 31.89 6.07 -13.23
C ASN A 750 32.75 5.43 -12.12
N GLY A 751 32.12 4.65 -11.24
CA GLY A 751 32.85 3.82 -10.29
C GLY A 751 32.08 3.61 -9.00
N ASN A 752 31.35 2.50 -8.93
CA ASN A 752 30.60 2.01 -7.77
C ASN A 752 31.43 2.04 -6.48
N MET A 753 30.87 2.61 -5.41
CA MET A 753 31.30 2.32 -4.04
C MET A 753 30.14 1.70 -3.26
N TYR A 754 30.44 0.51 -2.73
CA TYR A 754 29.57 -0.34 -1.96
C TYR A 754 29.29 0.31 -0.60
N ASN A 755 28.03 0.63 -0.32
CA ASN A 755 27.59 0.99 1.02
C ASN A 755 27.21 -0.29 1.78
N VAL A 756 27.99 -0.63 2.79
CA VAL A 756 27.70 -1.63 3.81
C VAL A 756 26.85 -0.94 4.87
N GLN A 757 25.53 -1.14 4.82
CA GLN A 757 24.66 -0.83 5.95
C GLN A 757 24.49 -2.08 6.80
N ALA A 758 25.13 -2.05 7.97
CA ALA A 758 24.85 -2.92 9.09
C ALA A 758 23.39 -2.72 9.54
N ARG A 759 22.73 -3.83 9.79
CA ARG A 759 21.37 -3.91 10.33
C ARG A 759 21.46 -3.95 11.85
N ASP A 760 20.93 -2.92 12.51
CA ASP A 760 20.44 -3.06 13.88
C ASP A 760 18.97 -3.48 13.87
N ARG A 761 18.70 -4.53 14.64
CA ARG A 761 17.39 -5.08 14.95
C ARG A 761 16.99 -4.61 16.34
N VAL A 762 15.96 -3.78 16.45
CA VAL A 762 14.97 -3.75 17.55
C VAL A 762 13.70 -3.18 16.88
N GLY A 763 12.60 -3.92 16.69
CA GLY A 763 11.69 -4.39 17.74
C GLY A 763 10.45 -3.50 17.73
N GLY A 764 9.62 -3.60 16.68
CA GLY A 764 8.37 -2.84 16.52
C GLY A 764 7.17 -3.77 16.42
N TYR A 765 6.33 -3.74 17.46
CA TYR A 765 5.04 -4.41 17.49
C TYR A 765 4.09 -3.71 16.53
N ASN A 766 3.68 -4.41 15.47
CA ASN A 766 2.61 -3.93 14.59
C ASN A 766 1.26 -4.45 15.10
N THR A 767 0.42 -3.48 15.39
CA THR A 767 -0.99 -3.55 15.77
C THR A 767 -1.79 -4.43 14.80
N LEU A 768 -2.69 -5.22 15.38
CA LEU A 768 -3.42 -6.35 14.80
C LEU A 768 -4.53 -5.98 13.79
N LEU A 769 -4.50 -4.78 13.19
CA LEU A 769 -5.63 -4.20 12.43
C LEU A 769 -5.35 -3.87 10.96
N GLN A 770 -4.23 -4.34 10.39
CA GLN A 770 -3.93 -4.18 8.95
C GLN A 770 -3.99 -5.46 8.12
N PHE A 771 -4.40 -6.60 8.69
CA PHE A 771 -4.39 -7.89 7.98
C PHE A 771 -5.62 -8.23 7.12
N VAL A 772 -6.63 -7.34 7.00
CA VAL A 772 -7.91 -7.70 6.34
C VAL A 772 -8.09 -7.11 4.92
N LYS A 773 -7.14 -6.36 4.36
CA LYS A 773 -7.27 -5.86 2.97
C LYS A 773 -6.05 -6.15 2.10
N LYS A 774 -5.94 -7.41 1.64
CA LYS A 774 -5.28 -7.71 0.37
C LYS A 774 -5.74 -9.06 -0.19
N GLU A 775 -6.71 -9.03 -1.11
CA GLU A 775 -6.95 -10.18 -2.01
C GLU A 775 -5.84 -10.24 -3.08
N PRO A 776 -5.36 -11.44 -3.47
CA PRO A 776 -4.35 -11.59 -4.52
C PRO A 776 -5.00 -11.68 -5.91
N GLN A 777 -4.46 -10.92 -6.88
CA GLN A 777 -4.69 -11.14 -8.31
C GLN A 777 -3.69 -12.17 -8.88
N PRO A 778 -4.08 -12.92 -9.92
CA PRO A 778 -3.29 -14.03 -10.46
C PRO A 778 -2.22 -13.57 -11.46
N ASP A 779 -1.04 -14.19 -11.31
CA ASP A 779 0.00 -14.57 -12.26
C ASP A 779 0.16 -13.78 -13.59
N ASP A 780 1.34 -13.15 -13.74
CA ASP A 780 2.03 -13.02 -15.02
C ASP A 780 3.42 -13.68 -14.91
N VAL A 781 3.65 -14.66 -15.78
CA VAL A 781 4.86 -15.47 -15.89
C VAL A 781 5.86 -14.81 -16.85
N GLY A 782 7.12 -14.71 -16.41
CA GLY A 782 8.31 -14.87 -17.26
C GLY A 782 9.09 -13.60 -17.63
N LEU A 783 10.29 -13.44 -17.06
CA LEU A 783 11.55 -13.79 -17.74
C LEU A 783 12.79 -13.52 -16.85
N ASN A 784 13.64 -14.55 -16.77
CA ASN A 784 15.10 -14.57 -16.69
C ASN A 784 15.85 -14.01 -15.46
N SER A 785 16.25 -14.96 -14.61
CA SER A 785 17.64 -15.34 -14.29
C SER A 785 18.74 -14.28 -14.36
N LEU A 786 19.33 -13.98 -13.19
CA LEU A 786 20.77 -14.06 -12.94
C LEU A 786 21.02 -14.01 -11.42
N GLY A 787 21.91 -14.90 -10.95
CA GLY A 787 21.98 -15.38 -9.57
C GLY A 787 22.38 -14.34 -8.52
N ARG A 788 21.65 -14.38 -7.40
CA ARG A 788 22.16 -14.06 -6.06
C ARG A 788 21.77 -15.19 -5.13
N ARG A 789 22.76 -15.92 -4.60
CA ARG A 789 22.59 -16.88 -3.50
C ARG A 789 22.01 -16.14 -2.30
N ARG A 790 20.69 -16.25 -2.11
CA ARG A 790 20.03 -15.92 -0.85
C ARG A 790 20.23 -17.12 0.08
N THR A 791 20.87 -16.92 1.22
CA THR A 791 20.80 -17.84 2.36
C THR A 791 19.36 -17.92 2.82
N GLN A 792 18.64 -18.93 2.34
CA GLN A 792 17.26 -19.21 2.69
C GLN A 792 17.24 -19.79 4.11
N TRP A 793 16.65 -19.06 5.06
CA TRP A 793 16.43 -19.53 6.42
C TRP A 793 15.55 -20.80 6.33
N ARG A 794 16.11 -21.97 6.68
CA ARG A 794 15.36 -23.24 6.64
C ARG A 794 14.38 -23.26 7.82
N LYS A 795 13.08 -23.44 7.54
CA LYS A 795 12.03 -23.52 8.56
C LYS A 795 12.39 -24.63 9.58
N GLN A 796 12.17 -24.41 10.87
CA GLN A 796 12.29 -25.44 11.90
C GLN A 796 10.89 -25.97 12.22
N VAL A 797 10.76 -27.27 12.45
CA VAL A 797 9.50 -27.95 12.78
C VAL A 797 9.75 -29.02 13.82
N THR A 798 8.75 -29.32 14.64
CA THR A 798 8.83 -30.37 15.66
C THR A 798 8.04 -31.58 15.19
N ILE A 799 8.71 -32.72 15.01
CA ILE A 799 8.06 -33.96 14.58
C ILE A 799 7.81 -34.90 15.76
N TYR A 800 6.66 -35.56 15.76
CA TYR A 800 6.24 -36.56 16.74
C TYR A 800 5.85 -37.87 16.03
N PRO A 801 6.07 -39.04 16.64
CA PRO A 801 5.78 -40.33 16.02
C PRO A 801 4.30 -40.77 16.13
N HIS A 802 3.51 -40.19 17.03
CA HIS A 802 2.11 -40.56 17.25
C HIS A 802 1.23 -39.34 17.51
N HIS A 803 0.02 -39.32 16.95
CA HIS A 803 -0.97 -38.27 17.19
C HIS A 803 -1.65 -38.43 18.56
N PRO A 804 -1.98 -37.35 19.29
CA PRO A 804 -2.59 -37.42 20.63
C PRO A 804 -3.92 -38.17 20.70
N LEU A 805 -4.64 -38.25 19.57
CA LEU A 805 -5.91 -38.97 19.43
C LEU A 805 -5.72 -40.50 19.27
N SER A 806 -4.51 -40.96 18.99
CA SER A 806 -4.19 -42.39 18.97
C SER A 806 -3.96 -42.85 20.40
N ASN A 807 -4.84 -43.73 20.90
CA ASN A 807 -5.02 -44.08 22.32
C ASN A 807 -3.85 -44.87 22.98
N LYS A 808 -2.59 -44.50 22.69
CA LYS A 808 -1.39 -45.04 23.31
C LYS A 808 -0.84 -44.04 24.33
N ALA A 809 -1.02 -44.37 25.60
CA ALA A 809 -0.39 -43.69 26.73
C ALA A 809 1.15 -43.80 26.61
N GLY A 810 1.80 -42.70 26.21
CA GLY A 810 3.24 -42.58 26.18
C GLY A 810 3.69 -41.27 25.54
N THR A 811 3.90 -40.23 26.34
CA THR A 811 4.46 -38.94 25.92
C THR A 811 5.91 -39.11 25.46
N GLN A 812 6.10 -39.46 24.19
CA GLN A 812 7.42 -39.38 23.56
C GLN A 812 7.74 -37.92 23.20
N LEU A 813 8.95 -37.48 23.58
CA LEU A 813 9.45 -36.13 23.33
C LEU A 813 9.59 -35.88 21.82
N GLY A 814 8.98 -34.79 21.33
CA GLY A 814 9.09 -34.36 19.94
C GLY A 814 10.52 -33.98 19.57
N LYS A 815 10.93 -34.26 18.33
CA LYS A 815 12.27 -33.93 17.82
C LYS A 815 12.20 -32.71 16.92
N VAL A 816 12.99 -31.68 17.21
CA VAL A 816 13.10 -30.50 16.35
C VAL A 816 14.02 -30.81 15.17
N ILE A 817 13.53 -30.55 13.95
CA ILE A 817 14.29 -30.72 12.72
C ILE A 817 14.17 -29.48 11.83
N HIS A 818 15.12 -29.28 10.94
CA HIS A 818 14.93 -28.35 9.83
C HIS A 818 14.05 -29.02 8.77
N LEU A 819 13.02 -28.30 8.32
CA LEU A 819 12.10 -28.77 7.30
C LEU A 819 12.89 -29.03 6.00
N PRO A 820 12.90 -30.27 5.50
CA PRO A 820 13.57 -30.62 4.26
C PRO A 820 12.82 -30.08 3.04
N GLY A 821 13.44 -30.20 1.86
CA GLY A 821 12.92 -29.61 0.62
C GLY A 821 11.76 -30.39 -0.01
N SER A 822 11.57 -31.65 0.38
CA SER A 822 10.52 -32.54 -0.13
C SER A 822 9.90 -33.38 0.97
N PHE A 823 8.66 -33.85 0.73
CA PHE A 823 7.91 -34.68 1.66
C PHE A 823 8.56 -36.06 1.86
N ASP A 824 9.09 -36.66 0.80
CA ASP A 824 9.83 -37.92 0.87
C ASP A 824 11.06 -37.82 1.78
N GLU A 825 11.75 -36.68 1.74
CA GLU A 825 12.90 -36.44 2.61
C GLU A 825 12.46 -36.25 4.07
N LEU A 826 11.30 -35.62 4.32
CA LEU A 826 10.70 -35.49 5.65
C LEU A 826 10.34 -36.87 6.23
N LEU A 827 9.66 -37.71 5.46
CA LEU A 827 9.29 -39.07 5.87
C LEU A 827 10.53 -39.94 6.11
N ARG A 828 11.56 -39.84 5.26
CA ARG A 828 12.83 -40.55 5.44
C ARG A 828 13.57 -40.11 6.70
N VAL A 829 13.61 -38.80 6.98
CA VAL A 829 14.23 -38.25 8.20
C VAL A 829 13.45 -38.68 9.44
N ALA A 830 12.12 -38.66 9.39
CA ALA A 830 11.27 -39.15 10.46
C ALA A 830 11.46 -40.64 10.70
N GLY A 831 11.48 -41.46 9.64
CA GLY A 831 11.68 -42.91 9.77
C GLY A 831 13.05 -43.29 10.31
N ASN A 832 14.11 -42.59 9.90
CA ASN A 832 15.44 -42.76 10.50
C ASN A 832 15.51 -42.35 11.97
N LYS A 833 14.71 -41.35 12.39
CA LYS A 833 14.73 -40.82 13.76
C LYS A 833 13.82 -41.56 14.73
N PHE A 834 12.75 -42.18 14.24
CA PHE A 834 11.74 -42.87 15.06
C PHE A 834 11.67 -44.39 14.80
N HIS A 835 12.51 -44.92 13.91
CA HIS A 835 12.57 -46.35 13.57
C HIS A 835 11.23 -46.94 13.12
N SER A 836 10.40 -46.12 12.45
CA SER A 836 9.13 -46.50 11.86
C SER A 836 9.11 -46.10 10.39
N GLU A 837 8.24 -46.70 9.56
CA GLU A 837 8.01 -46.26 8.18
C GLU A 837 6.73 -45.42 8.11
N PRO A 838 6.83 -44.11 8.39
CA PRO A 838 5.67 -43.24 8.31
C PRO A 838 5.29 -42.96 6.85
N LYS A 839 3.99 -42.84 6.60
CA LYS A 839 3.44 -42.51 5.28
C LYS A 839 2.64 -41.22 5.26
N VAL A 840 2.06 -40.83 6.40
CA VAL A 840 1.15 -39.69 6.49
C VAL A 840 1.68 -38.69 7.53
N VAL A 841 1.56 -37.40 7.22
CA VAL A 841 1.90 -36.30 8.12
C VAL A 841 0.64 -35.53 8.46
N LEU A 842 0.30 -35.47 9.75
CA LEU A 842 -0.83 -34.73 10.29
C LEU A 842 -0.34 -33.48 11.04
N MET A 843 -1.19 -32.45 11.06
CA MET A 843 -1.07 -31.35 12.01
C MET A 843 -1.69 -31.74 13.36
N GLU A 844 -1.46 -30.93 14.39
CA GLU A 844 -2.09 -31.08 15.71
C GLU A 844 -3.62 -31.11 15.67
N THR A 845 -4.22 -30.47 14.67
CA THR A 845 -5.68 -30.47 14.45
C THR A 845 -6.21 -31.78 13.84
N GLY A 846 -5.35 -32.78 13.59
CA GLY A 846 -5.69 -34.02 12.89
C GLY A 846 -5.85 -33.87 11.37
N ALA A 847 -5.52 -32.71 10.80
CA ALA A 847 -5.58 -32.46 9.36
C ALA A 847 -4.35 -33.02 8.64
N GLU A 848 -4.56 -33.68 7.51
CA GLU A 848 -3.48 -34.19 6.65
C GLU A 848 -2.79 -33.06 5.89
N VAL A 849 -1.46 -33.12 5.83
CA VAL A 849 -0.63 -32.12 5.16
C VAL A 849 -0.32 -32.58 3.74
N ASP A 850 -1.07 -32.06 2.77
CA ASP A 850 -0.90 -32.42 1.34
C ASP A 850 0.35 -31.81 0.67
N ASP A 851 0.79 -30.62 1.11
CA ASP A 851 1.92 -29.91 0.50
C ASP A 851 2.88 -29.36 1.55
N ILE A 852 4.17 -29.70 1.44
CA ILE A 852 5.25 -29.27 2.35
C ILE A 852 5.37 -27.74 2.46
N ARG A 853 4.91 -26.98 1.45
CA ARG A 853 4.91 -25.51 1.46
C ARG A 853 3.95 -24.92 2.50
N THR A 854 2.91 -25.66 2.87
CA THR A 854 1.89 -25.23 3.84
C THR A 854 2.43 -25.19 5.27
N ILE A 855 3.49 -25.96 5.55
CA ILE A 855 4.12 -26.07 6.86
C ILE A 855 4.86 -24.76 7.19
N ARG A 856 4.54 -24.18 8.35
CA ARG A 856 5.12 -22.94 8.88
C ARG A 856 6.30 -23.24 9.82
N HIS A 857 6.95 -22.18 10.28
CA HIS A 857 8.04 -22.28 11.24
C HIS A 857 7.47 -22.59 12.63
N ASN A 858 8.03 -23.57 13.32
CA ASN A 858 7.63 -24.12 14.62
C ASN A 858 6.31 -24.92 14.64
N ASP A 859 5.86 -25.41 13.48
CA ASP A 859 4.69 -26.30 13.46
C ASP A 859 5.01 -27.66 14.13
N HIS A 860 4.00 -28.19 14.83
CA HIS A 860 4.00 -29.53 15.40
C HIS A 860 3.39 -30.51 14.40
N LEU A 861 4.21 -31.44 13.90
CA LEU A 861 3.86 -32.40 12.87
C LEU A 861 3.85 -33.81 13.46
N PHE A 862 2.78 -34.55 13.19
CA PHE A 862 2.59 -35.92 13.65
C PHE A 862 2.75 -36.86 12.48
N VAL A 863 3.81 -37.65 12.50
CA VAL A 863 4.25 -38.44 11.36
C VAL A 863 3.91 -39.90 11.67
N ILE A 864 2.80 -40.38 11.10
CA ILE A 864 2.14 -41.63 11.50
C ILE A 864 2.15 -42.68 10.38
N THR A 865 1.90 -43.94 10.76
CA THR A 865 1.72 -45.05 9.82
C THR A 865 0.30 -45.08 9.27
N GLU A 866 0.12 -45.69 8.10
CA GLU A 866 -1.18 -45.81 7.42
C GLU A 866 -2.22 -46.57 8.26
N GLU A 867 -1.78 -47.55 9.06
CA GLU A 867 -2.63 -48.30 10.00
C GLU A 867 -3.07 -47.48 11.23
N GLU A 868 -2.30 -46.48 11.63
CA GLU A 868 -2.67 -45.57 12.72
C GLU A 868 -3.60 -44.45 12.21
N PHE A 869 -3.46 -44.06 10.95
CA PHE A 869 -4.33 -43.08 10.30
C PHE A 869 -5.76 -43.60 10.12
N THR A 870 -5.94 -44.86 9.68
CA THR A 870 -7.27 -45.46 9.54
C THR A 870 -8.00 -45.57 10.88
N ARG A 871 -7.30 -45.99 11.94
CA ARG A 871 -7.86 -46.04 13.31
C ARG A 871 -8.25 -44.67 13.85
N ALA A 872 -7.44 -43.64 13.65
CA ALA A 872 -7.77 -42.28 14.07
C ALA A 872 -9.00 -41.72 13.33
N ARG A 873 -9.21 -42.12 12.07
CA ARG A 873 -10.38 -41.71 11.28
C ARG A 873 -11.66 -42.42 11.72
N GLU A 874 -11.56 -43.69 12.11
CA GLU A 874 -12.69 -44.45 12.67
C GLU A 874 -13.15 -43.88 14.02
N SER A 875 -12.21 -43.59 14.93
CA SER A 875 -12.53 -43.00 16.24
C SER A 875 -13.13 -41.59 16.13
N ALA A 876 -12.64 -40.77 15.21
CA ALA A 876 -13.21 -39.44 14.96
C ALA A 876 -14.63 -39.51 14.38
N SER A 877 -14.96 -40.57 13.61
CA SER A 877 -16.31 -40.78 13.08
C SER A 877 -17.30 -41.22 14.16
N GLU A 878 -16.86 -42.04 15.14
CA GLU A 878 -17.69 -42.44 16.29
C GLU A 878 -17.99 -41.25 17.20
N GLU A 879 -17.00 -40.39 17.50
CA GLU A 879 -17.22 -39.16 18.27
C GLU A 879 -18.15 -38.17 17.55
N ALA A 880 -18.02 -38.03 16.23
CA ALA A 880 -18.91 -37.20 15.42
C ALA A 880 -20.35 -37.74 15.40
N SER A 881 -20.53 -39.06 15.38
CA SER A 881 -21.85 -39.69 15.48
C SER A 881 -22.49 -39.46 16.85
N ASN A 882 -21.73 -39.67 17.93
CA ASN A 882 -22.22 -39.48 19.30
C ASN A 882 -22.56 -38.00 19.59
N SER A 883 -21.77 -37.06 19.08
CA SER A 883 -22.05 -35.62 19.24
C SER A 883 -23.23 -35.16 18.40
N ALA A 884 -23.46 -35.71 17.21
CA ALA A 884 -24.67 -35.45 16.42
C ALA A 884 -25.94 -35.95 17.13
N GLU A 885 -25.87 -37.13 17.77
CA GLU A 885 -26.99 -37.68 18.55
C GLU A 885 -27.31 -36.80 19.77
N LEU A 886 -26.27 -36.29 20.46
CA LEU A 886 -26.41 -35.41 21.62
C LEU A 886 -26.98 -34.02 21.23
N ILE A 887 -26.59 -33.49 20.07
CA ILE A 887 -27.16 -32.26 19.51
C ILE A 887 -28.63 -32.48 19.12
N SER A 888 -28.97 -33.65 18.56
CA SER A 888 -30.36 -33.99 18.24
C SER A 888 -31.23 -34.10 19.50
N GLN A 889 -30.69 -34.68 20.58
CA GLN A 889 -31.36 -34.74 21.89
C GLN A 889 -31.53 -33.35 22.53
N LEU A 890 -30.52 -32.47 22.42
CA LEU A 890 -30.59 -31.08 22.88
C LEU A 890 -31.61 -30.24 22.09
N LEU A 891 -31.67 -30.42 20.77
CA LEU A 891 -32.68 -29.76 19.92
C LEU A 891 -34.09 -30.25 20.24
N ALA A 892 -34.27 -31.55 20.52
CA ALA A 892 -35.54 -32.09 20.99
C ALA A 892 -35.95 -31.48 22.35
N ALA A 893 -35.03 -31.37 23.30
CA ALA A 893 -35.27 -30.74 24.61
C ALA A 893 -35.54 -29.23 24.52
N LEU A 894 -34.92 -28.52 23.58
CA LEU A 894 -35.20 -27.10 23.33
C LEU A 894 -36.57 -26.90 22.66
N SER A 895 -37.01 -27.86 21.84
CA SER A 895 -38.35 -27.82 21.23
C SER A 895 -39.47 -28.01 22.26
N THR A 896 -39.28 -28.92 23.23
CA THR A 896 -40.23 -29.12 24.33
C THR A 896 -40.23 -27.93 25.29
N PHE A 897 -39.07 -27.33 25.59
CA PHE A 897 -38.98 -26.14 26.44
C PHE A 897 -39.65 -24.90 25.81
N ASN A 898 -39.69 -24.79 24.48
CA ASN A 898 -40.40 -23.72 23.78
C ASN A 898 -41.93 -23.93 23.75
N GLN A 899 -42.41 -25.17 23.83
CA GLN A 899 -43.86 -25.44 23.92
C GLN A 899 -44.41 -25.16 25.32
N GLU A 900 -43.64 -25.42 26.38
CA GLU A 900 -44.06 -25.10 27.76
C GLU A 900 -44.10 -23.60 28.09
N LYS A 901 -43.49 -22.74 27.27
CA LYS A 901 -43.55 -21.27 27.41
C LYS A 901 -44.72 -20.60 26.67
N GLN A 902 -45.49 -21.37 25.89
CA GLN A 902 -46.66 -20.87 25.13
C GLN A 902 -48.01 -21.34 25.71
N VAL A 903 -48.00 -22.01 26.86
CA VAL A 903 -49.18 -22.26 27.73
C VAL A 903 -48.99 -21.45 29.00
#